data_AF-A0A1H3XKP7-F1
#
_entry.id   AF-A0A1H3XKP7-F1
#
_cell.length_a   1.000
_cell.length_b   1.000
_cell.length_c   1.000
_cell.angle_alpha   90.00
_cell.angle_beta   90.00
_cell.angle_gamma   90.00
#
_symmetry.space_group_name_H-M   'P 1'
#
loop_
_entity.id
_entity.type
_entity.pdbx_description
1 polymer ?
#
loop_
_entity_poly.entity_id
_entity_poly.type
_entity_poly.pdbx_seq_one_letter_code
_entity_poly.pdbx_strand_id
1 'polypeptide(L)'
;AGTRPDFHDSDLDGVPDGDDVAPLDAAYRIDADRDGLPEAYENQYPFLNDGYPEDAAEDLDGDGLSNLQEFTAGTNPENPDSDGDGTLDGEDPVATDAAYSRDQDQDGLPDEWEQTHGLYDSDPLDAGFDFDNDGLSNLQEYQRGTDPQDPDSDRDGISDGEDHYPLNMLYRFDRDRDGMPETWEMEHGFDDNNTRDGGEDPDYDGARNYREFALGTDPHNEDSDFDGVRDSEDKWPVDPSRARDDDFDGMPNAWEESHGLNAFDPSDAVWDLDGDGLANLQEYDAGSRPAIADTDGDAVLDGLDVWPTDGRYYKDKDSDGLPDSYEMVSGFLSDTDPLDAREDFDGDGLTNLQEFLAGSDPAVMDSDGDGIVDGDDFAPADSRYRLDADGDGLPNEWELANGLNQFDARDASDSYFGDSDGLTPLREFALGTDPRNDDSDGDYADDRMDRYPLNSLYFLDSDRDSMPDSWESSYGFDYYSALDGNDDPDGDGISNRYEFAAGSNPLVDELRDSDGDSMPDYWESLYGLDPQAADADGDADGDGLSNLQEFQAGTYADNPDTDGDQLPDGFEVTYGFDPVLDNGAQNSDPDNDGLDTGAEAAVGTSPLDADSDGDGVIDGTDAFPLDGNESLDTDNDGTGNNADPDDDNDEMPDTWEQQYGLDPLNAADAQGDLDGDELTNHEEFIRGTDPTNVLDPGNPFLHTEVLPSVTTDTWMTVTLGHSYQQPVVVTTPLYGFDTPPVVVRIRNASANRFDIMLQRVDGASDPVSLPVHYMVVEAGTYNQTQHGITMEAALYQSTITDHKKSWSAESVSLLNTYTSPVVFGQVMSANDSNWSVFWSRGASRDQVASTADIRIGKHVGEDSLHTRVQETLGYIVIESGSGSVNGRDYVVGLGDDSVKGFDNGKYNYALNGLASPATTILTQAAMDGVDGSWAVLRDSTTATAITLSVDEDQISQAERSHTTEQVGYWVFQ
;
A
#
# COMPACT_ATOMS: atom_id res chain seq x y z
N ALA A 1 11.51 -34.08 -4.06
CA ALA A 1 10.66 -34.89 -3.17
C ALA A 1 9.27 -34.27 -2.88
N GLY A 2 8.56 -33.73 -3.88
CA GLY A 2 7.42 -32.83 -3.62
C GLY A 2 7.85 -31.44 -3.14
N THR A 3 9.16 -31.21 -3.16
CA THR A 3 9.89 -29.94 -3.06
C THR A 3 9.60 -29.07 -4.26
N ARG A 4 9.74 -27.76 -4.07
CA ARG A 4 9.50 -26.76 -5.09
C ARG A 4 10.81 -26.51 -5.85
N PRO A 5 10.86 -26.63 -7.19
CA PRO A 5 12.09 -26.41 -7.94
C PRO A 5 12.64 -24.98 -7.75
N ASP A 6 11.76 -24.02 -7.46
CA ASP A 6 12.07 -22.62 -7.22
C ASP A 6 12.59 -22.31 -5.80
N PHE A 7 12.80 -23.33 -4.96
CA PHE A 7 13.36 -23.17 -3.61
C PHE A 7 14.40 -24.27 -3.36
N HIS A 8 15.68 -23.90 -3.35
CA HIS A 8 16.80 -24.84 -3.21
C HIS A 8 16.86 -25.53 -1.83
N ASP A 9 16.24 -24.92 -0.83
CA ASP A 9 16.08 -25.44 0.53
C ASP A 9 14.61 -25.17 0.93
N SER A 10 13.76 -26.16 0.66
CA SER A 10 12.30 -26.04 0.75
C SER A 10 11.80 -25.91 2.18
N ASP A 11 12.62 -26.21 3.19
CA ASP A 11 12.24 -26.07 4.60
C ASP A 11 13.09 -25.06 5.41
N LEU A 12 14.07 -24.47 4.73
CA LEU A 12 14.94 -23.36 5.13
C LEU A 12 15.90 -23.71 6.26
N ASP A 13 16.37 -24.97 6.31
CA ASP A 13 17.31 -25.46 7.32
C ASP A 13 18.80 -25.23 7.02
N GLY A 14 19.10 -24.74 5.82
CA GLY A 14 20.44 -24.46 5.33
C GLY A 14 21.09 -25.64 4.61
N VAL A 15 20.40 -26.77 4.45
CA VAL A 15 20.82 -27.91 3.65
C VAL A 15 19.96 -27.96 2.38
N PRO A 16 20.56 -27.98 1.18
CA PRO A 16 19.81 -28.08 -0.06
C PRO A 16 18.92 -29.31 -0.15
N ASP A 17 17.75 -29.19 -0.78
CA ASP A 17 16.75 -30.26 -0.93
C ASP A 17 17.28 -31.56 -1.56
N GLY A 18 18.36 -31.45 -2.35
CA GLY A 18 19.04 -32.59 -2.98
C GLY A 18 19.97 -33.35 -2.03
N ASP A 19 20.53 -32.65 -1.04
CA ASP A 19 21.44 -33.19 -0.02
C ASP A 19 20.74 -33.39 1.34
N ASP A 20 19.53 -32.83 1.49
CA ASP A 20 18.73 -32.93 2.71
C ASP A 20 17.96 -34.26 2.76
N VAL A 21 18.11 -34.94 3.89
CA VAL A 21 17.43 -36.19 4.23
C VAL A 21 15.95 -35.96 4.57
N ALA A 22 15.54 -34.72 4.87
CA ALA A 22 14.17 -34.34 5.22
C ALA A 22 13.71 -33.00 4.59
N PRO A 23 13.76 -32.83 3.25
CA PRO A 23 13.69 -31.57 2.50
C PRO A 23 12.34 -30.84 2.49
N LEU A 24 11.44 -31.19 3.39
CA LEU A 24 10.11 -30.57 3.52
C LEU A 24 9.70 -30.44 4.99
N ASP A 25 10.53 -30.87 5.94
CA ASP A 25 10.19 -30.95 7.34
C ASP A 25 10.90 -29.85 8.12
N ALA A 26 10.30 -28.66 8.11
CA ALA A 26 10.79 -27.45 8.79
C ALA A 26 11.08 -27.59 10.31
N ALA A 27 10.83 -28.76 10.89
CA ALA A 27 11.35 -29.15 12.19
C ALA A 27 12.89 -29.32 12.19
N TYR A 28 13.51 -29.64 11.06
CA TYR A 28 14.96 -29.84 10.91
C TYR A 28 15.73 -28.50 10.77
N ARG A 29 15.03 -27.38 10.61
CA ARG A 29 15.58 -26.00 10.60
C ARG A 29 16.41 -25.56 11.79
N ILE A 30 16.14 -26.09 12.98
CA ILE A 30 16.69 -25.53 14.21
C ILE A 30 17.88 -26.36 14.65
N ASP A 31 19.10 -25.87 14.41
CA ASP A 31 20.33 -26.34 15.05
C ASP A 31 20.74 -25.33 16.14
N ALA A 32 20.44 -25.67 17.40
CA ALA A 32 20.52 -24.74 18.52
C ALA A 32 21.96 -24.50 19.00
N ASP A 33 22.84 -25.49 18.87
CA ASP A 33 24.22 -25.43 19.35
C ASP A 33 25.29 -25.48 18.24
N ARG A 34 24.84 -25.58 16.98
CA ARG A 34 25.60 -25.39 15.74
C ARG A 34 26.65 -26.47 15.50
N ASP A 35 26.32 -27.71 15.80
CA ASP A 35 27.20 -28.86 15.53
C ASP A 35 26.85 -29.64 14.27
N GLY A 36 25.78 -29.24 13.57
CA GLY A 36 25.30 -29.86 12.35
C GLY A 36 24.20 -30.89 12.56
N LEU A 37 23.79 -31.20 13.79
CA LEU A 37 22.63 -32.03 14.09
C LEU A 37 21.38 -31.17 14.39
N PRO A 38 20.28 -31.35 13.66
CA PRO A 38 19.04 -30.64 13.94
C PRO A 38 18.38 -31.03 15.27
N GLU A 39 17.79 -30.07 15.98
CA GLU A 39 17.08 -30.26 17.26
C GLU A 39 15.96 -31.32 17.11
N ALA A 40 15.31 -31.42 15.95
CA ALA A 40 14.32 -32.48 15.69
C ALA A 40 14.95 -33.88 15.67
N TYR A 41 16.13 -34.03 15.08
CA TYR A 41 16.89 -35.28 15.06
C TYR A 41 17.42 -35.63 16.44
N GLU A 42 17.98 -34.66 17.17
CA GLU A 42 18.46 -34.86 18.53
C GLU A 42 17.31 -35.23 19.49
N ASN A 43 16.13 -34.64 19.31
CA ASN A 43 14.93 -34.99 20.08
C ASN A 43 14.42 -36.42 19.79
N GLN A 44 14.72 -36.97 18.61
CA GLN A 44 14.39 -38.36 18.28
C GLN A 44 15.25 -39.35 19.07
N TYR A 45 16.51 -39.00 19.33
CA TYR A 45 17.50 -39.85 19.98
C TYR A 45 17.89 -39.30 21.36
N PRO A 46 17.35 -39.85 22.47
CA PRO A 46 17.48 -39.25 23.81
C PRO A 46 18.91 -39.14 24.39
N PHE A 47 19.93 -39.60 23.66
CA PHE A 47 21.34 -39.50 24.03
C PHE A 47 22.04 -38.31 23.36
N LEU A 48 21.48 -37.78 22.28
CA LEU A 48 21.85 -36.51 21.68
C LEU A 48 21.21 -35.37 22.47
N ASN A 49 21.87 -34.22 22.52
CA ASN A 49 21.49 -33.12 23.39
C ASN A 49 21.74 -31.76 22.73
N ASP A 50 20.62 -31.11 22.41
CA ASP A 50 20.40 -29.80 21.78
C ASP A 50 21.12 -28.56 22.37
N GLY A 51 22.05 -28.76 23.29
CA GLY A 51 22.89 -27.72 23.86
C GLY A 51 24.31 -28.19 24.16
N TYR A 52 24.75 -29.31 23.58
CA TYR A 52 26.07 -29.88 23.75
C TYR A 52 26.73 -30.33 22.42
N PRO A 53 27.43 -29.42 21.73
CA PRO A 53 27.86 -29.60 20.34
C PRO A 53 29.00 -30.62 20.13
N GLU A 54 29.40 -31.36 21.17
CA GLU A 54 30.45 -32.39 21.04
C GLU A 54 29.85 -33.78 20.77
N ASP A 55 28.56 -34.00 20.98
CA ASP A 55 27.93 -35.31 20.78
C ASP A 55 27.69 -35.65 19.30
N ALA A 56 27.58 -34.68 18.39
CA ALA A 56 27.68 -34.90 16.94
C ALA A 56 28.93 -35.67 16.49
N ALA A 57 30.05 -35.45 17.20
CA ALA A 57 31.33 -36.09 16.91
C ALA A 57 31.54 -37.43 17.64
N GLU A 58 30.58 -37.87 18.47
CA GLU A 58 30.62 -39.18 19.10
C GLU A 58 30.16 -40.28 18.13
N ASP A 59 30.75 -41.47 18.25
CA ASP A 59 30.39 -42.69 17.50
C ASP A 59 29.78 -43.65 18.51
N LEU A 60 28.43 -43.71 18.53
CA LEU A 60 27.70 -44.37 19.61
C LEU A 60 27.76 -45.89 19.51
N ASP A 61 27.55 -46.44 18.32
CA ASP A 61 27.44 -47.88 18.10
C ASP A 61 28.77 -48.55 17.69
N GLY A 62 29.78 -47.74 17.38
CA GLY A 62 31.17 -48.14 17.19
C GLY A 62 31.46 -48.70 15.81
N ASP A 63 30.69 -48.32 14.80
CA ASP A 63 30.83 -48.77 13.41
C ASP A 63 31.85 -47.94 12.60
N GLY A 64 32.23 -46.77 13.12
CA GLY A 64 33.21 -45.87 12.52
C GLY A 64 32.64 -44.58 11.95
N LEU A 65 31.31 -44.39 11.95
CA LEU A 65 30.64 -43.13 11.67
C LEU A 65 30.33 -42.38 12.98
N SER A 66 30.47 -41.06 12.99
CA SER A 66 29.94 -40.25 14.10
C SER A 66 28.44 -40.01 13.93
N ASN A 67 27.74 -39.64 15.00
CA ASN A 67 26.30 -39.38 14.97
C ASN A 67 25.88 -38.39 13.86
N LEU A 68 26.72 -37.37 13.60
CA LEU A 68 26.54 -36.45 12.47
C LEU A 68 26.70 -37.13 11.12
N GLN A 69 27.72 -37.96 10.95
CA GLN A 69 27.94 -38.69 9.71
C GLN A 69 26.82 -39.69 9.44
N GLU A 70 26.26 -40.29 10.49
CA GLU A 70 25.10 -41.18 10.37
C GLU A 70 23.82 -40.42 10.00
N PHE A 71 23.62 -39.21 10.55
CA PHE A 71 22.55 -38.32 10.12
C PHE A 71 22.66 -38.00 8.63
N THR A 72 23.84 -37.58 8.17
CA THR A 72 24.09 -37.27 6.74
C THR A 72 23.96 -38.50 5.85
N ALA A 73 24.39 -39.67 6.31
CA ALA A 73 24.29 -40.92 5.56
C ALA A 73 22.89 -41.56 5.59
N GLY A 74 21.97 -41.02 6.40
CA GLY A 74 20.64 -41.60 6.63
C GLY A 74 20.66 -42.94 7.38
N THR A 75 21.75 -43.25 8.06
CA THR A 75 21.94 -44.48 8.85
C THR A 75 21.52 -44.25 10.30
N ASN A 76 21.41 -45.32 11.08
CA ASN A 76 20.83 -45.25 12.42
C ASN A 76 21.89 -45.30 13.53
N PRO A 77 22.07 -44.23 14.32
CA PRO A 77 23.13 -44.10 15.34
C PRO A 77 23.09 -45.06 16.53
N GLU A 78 22.07 -45.93 16.58
CA GLU A 78 22.02 -47.01 17.56
C GLU A 78 22.32 -48.40 16.95
N ASN A 79 22.54 -48.50 15.64
CA ASN A 79 22.59 -49.74 14.90
C ASN A 79 23.70 -49.75 13.84
N PRO A 80 24.80 -50.51 14.08
CA PRO A 80 26.02 -50.40 13.29
C PRO A 80 25.97 -51.10 11.92
N ASP A 81 24.76 -51.40 11.41
CA ASP A 81 24.43 -52.19 10.20
C ASP A 81 22.95 -51.91 9.88
N SER A 82 22.68 -50.72 9.35
CA SER A 82 21.36 -50.09 9.20
C SER A 82 20.45 -50.80 8.22
N ASP A 83 20.99 -51.30 7.11
CA ASP A 83 20.23 -52.05 6.10
C ASP A 83 20.18 -53.57 6.38
N GLY A 84 21.01 -54.06 7.31
CA GLY A 84 21.03 -55.43 7.79
C GLY A 84 21.66 -56.43 6.82
N ASP A 85 22.51 -55.96 5.91
CA ASP A 85 23.17 -56.79 4.90
C ASP A 85 24.39 -57.57 5.47
N GLY A 86 24.91 -57.10 6.62
CA GLY A 86 25.99 -57.70 7.39
C GLY A 86 27.36 -57.03 7.25
N THR A 87 27.46 -55.92 6.50
CA THR A 87 28.56 -54.95 6.52
C THR A 87 28.22 -53.86 7.53
N LEU A 88 29.23 -53.21 8.12
CA LEU A 88 28.96 -52.12 9.06
C LEU A 88 28.77 -50.82 8.27
N ASP A 89 27.93 -49.89 8.71
CA ASP A 89 27.60 -48.69 7.92
C ASP A 89 28.86 -47.88 7.57
N GLY A 90 29.80 -47.74 8.52
CA GLY A 90 31.10 -47.09 8.27
C GLY A 90 32.06 -47.83 7.34
N GLU A 91 31.78 -49.08 6.95
CA GLU A 91 32.53 -49.87 5.97
C GLU A 91 31.71 -50.16 4.69
N ASP A 92 30.44 -49.76 4.65
CA ASP A 92 29.50 -50.06 3.56
C ASP A 92 29.44 -48.91 2.53
N PRO A 93 29.64 -49.19 1.22
CA PRO A 93 29.54 -48.15 0.19
C PRO A 93 28.13 -47.57 0.04
N VAL A 94 27.07 -48.29 0.43
CA VAL A 94 25.67 -47.85 0.40
C VAL A 94 24.92 -48.40 1.63
N ALA A 95 25.29 -47.93 2.82
CA ALA A 95 24.80 -48.37 4.13
C ALA A 95 23.26 -48.35 4.38
N THR A 96 22.48 -47.87 3.42
CA THR A 96 21.02 -47.82 3.47
C THR A 96 20.33 -48.76 2.46
N ASP A 97 21.07 -49.41 1.56
CA ASP A 97 20.54 -50.36 0.57
C ASP A 97 21.33 -51.67 0.55
N ALA A 98 20.73 -52.70 1.15
CA ALA A 98 21.29 -54.05 1.28
C ALA A 98 21.57 -54.78 -0.05
N ALA A 99 21.38 -54.12 -1.19
CA ALA A 99 21.79 -54.57 -2.51
C ALA A 99 23.29 -54.37 -2.80
N TYR A 100 23.94 -53.40 -2.14
CA TYR A 100 25.30 -52.96 -2.46
C TYR A 100 26.20 -53.06 -1.24
N SER A 101 26.90 -54.20 -1.11
CA SER A 101 27.57 -54.57 0.15
C SER A 101 29.08 -54.33 0.15
N ARG A 102 29.65 -54.02 -1.03
CA ARG A 102 31.09 -54.07 -1.31
C ARG A 102 31.52 -53.14 -2.42
N ASP A 103 32.69 -52.55 -2.21
CA ASP A 103 33.52 -51.90 -3.22
C ASP A 103 34.93 -52.50 -3.09
N GLN A 104 35.29 -53.41 -3.99
CA GLN A 104 36.48 -54.26 -3.87
C GLN A 104 37.78 -53.52 -4.13
N ASP A 105 37.80 -52.56 -5.04
CA ASP A 105 38.99 -51.83 -5.46
C ASP A 105 39.00 -50.36 -5.03
N GLN A 106 37.96 -49.94 -4.32
CA GLN A 106 37.84 -48.69 -3.57
C GLN A 106 37.87 -47.46 -4.47
N ASP A 107 37.23 -47.57 -5.63
CA ASP A 107 37.13 -46.48 -6.59
C ASP A 107 35.80 -45.71 -6.50
N GLY A 108 34.91 -46.15 -5.60
CA GLY A 108 33.62 -45.51 -5.33
C GLY A 108 32.44 -46.15 -6.06
N LEU A 109 32.66 -47.17 -6.89
CA LEU A 109 31.61 -47.96 -7.53
C LEU A 109 31.35 -49.27 -6.76
N PRO A 110 30.09 -49.61 -6.42
CA PRO A 110 29.82 -50.90 -5.79
C PRO A 110 29.98 -52.08 -6.76
N ASP A 111 30.57 -53.20 -6.29
CA ASP A 111 30.79 -54.45 -7.04
C ASP A 111 29.50 -54.89 -7.77
N GLU A 112 28.35 -54.81 -7.10
CA GLU A 112 27.07 -55.22 -7.66
C GLU A 112 26.57 -54.28 -8.77
N TRP A 113 26.85 -52.96 -8.69
CA TRP A 113 26.48 -51.98 -9.70
C TRP A 113 27.36 -52.13 -10.95
N GLU A 114 28.67 -52.24 -10.76
CA GLU A 114 29.65 -52.46 -11.83
C GLU A 114 29.32 -53.68 -12.68
N GLN A 115 28.97 -54.80 -12.04
CA GLN A 115 28.59 -56.03 -12.75
C GLN A 115 27.33 -55.85 -13.62
N THR A 116 26.39 -55.01 -13.19
CA THR A 116 25.16 -54.76 -13.95
C THR A 116 25.36 -53.82 -15.13
N HIS A 117 26.32 -52.90 -15.02
CA HIS A 117 26.66 -51.91 -16.05
C HIS A 117 27.93 -52.27 -16.84
N GLY A 118 28.46 -53.49 -16.66
CA GLY A 118 29.50 -54.06 -17.52
C GLY A 118 30.93 -53.60 -17.21
N LEU A 119 31.15 -53.02 -16.03
CA LEU A 119 32.43 -52.60 -15.47
C LEU A 119 33.11 -53.75 -14.71
N TYR A 120 34.30 -53.52 -14.16
CA TYR A 120 35.10 -54.55 -13.53
C TYR A 120 35.42 -54.22 -12.06
N ASP A 121 34.88 -55.06 -11.16
CA ASP A 121 35.01 -55.01 -9.69
C ASP A 121 36.45 -55.15 -9.11
N SER A 122 37.48 -54.92 -9.93
CA SER A 122 38.88 -55.04 -9.56
C SER A 122 39.81 -54.11 -10.35
N ASP A 123 39.26 -53.29 -11.25
CA ASP A 123 39.99 -52.30 -12.02
C ASP A 123 39.61 -50.87 -11.57
N PRO A 124 40.30 -50.28 -10.57
CA PRO A 124 39.93 -49.00 -9.95
C PRO A 124 40.14 -47.77 -10.84
N LEU A 125 40.41 -48.00 -12.13
CA LEU A 125 40.56 -46.96 -13.13
C LEU A 125 39.29 -46.80 -13.96
N ASP A 126 38.38 -47.77 -13.94
CA ASP A 126 37.18 -47.68 -14.75
C ASP A 126 36.14 -46.72 -14.19
N ALA A 127 36.05 -46.50 -12.87
CA ALA A 127 35.34 -45.36 -12.31
C ALA A 127 35.65 -44.01 -12.98
N GLY A 128 36.91 -43.79 -13.39
CA GLY A 128 37.36 -42.53 -14.01
C GLY A 128 37.31 -42.51 -15.54
N PHE A 129 36.80 -43.56 -16.20
CA PHE A 129 36.60 -43.57 -17.64
C PHE A 129 35.20 -43.09 -18.00
N ASP A 130 35.13 -42.35 -19.09
CA ASP A 130 33.90 -41.99 -19.80
C ASP A 130 33.70 -43.00 -20.94
N PHE A 131 32.77 -43.94 -20.77
CA PHE A 131 32.65 -45.11 -21.64
C PHE A 131 31.86 -44.84 -22.91
N ASP A 132 30.82 -44.02 -22.85
CA ASP A 132 29.95 -43.68 -23.97
C ASP A 132 30.26 -42.31 -24.61
N ASN A 133 31.19 -41.55 -24.03
CA ASN A 133 31.77 -40.29 -24.52
C ASN A 133 30.78 -39.12 -24.47
N ASP A 134 29.99 -39.06 -23.41
CA ASP A 134 29.04 -38.00 -23.13
C ASP A 134 29.63 -36.89 -22.22
N GLY A 135 30.82 -37.11 -21.66
CA GLY A 135 31.51 -36.19 -20.77
C GLY A 135 31.44 -36.55 -19.29
N LEU A 136 30.67 -37.57 -18.89
CA LEU A 136 30.64 -38.11 -17.54
C LEU A 136 31.55 -39.33 -17.41
N SER A 137 32.23 -39.44 -16.28
CA SER A 137 32.90 -40.69 -15.91
C SER A 137 31.90 -41.68 -15.30
N ASN A 138 32.16 -42.98 -15.42
CA ASN A 138 31.30 -44.02 -14.87
C ASN A 138 30.93 -43.81 -13.38
N LEU A 139 31.83 -43.23 -12.58
CA LEU A 139 31.55 -42.85 -11.19
C LEU A 139 30.54 -41.71 -11.08
N GLN A 140 30.65 -40.69 -11.93
CA GLN A 140 29.68 -39.59 -11.97
C GLN A 140 28.32 -40.09 -12.45
N GLU A 141 28.30 -41.05 -13.38
CA GLU A 141 27.07 -41.67 -13.85
C GLU A 141 26.40 -42.53 -12.77
N TYR A 142 27.18 -43.28 -12.00
CA TYR A 142 26.67 -43.96 -10.81
C TYR A 142 26.02 -42.98 -9.82
N GLN A 143 26.68 -41.85 -9.55
CA GLN A 143 26.18 -40.81 -8.66
C GLN A 143 24.92 -40.13 -9.18
N ARG A 144 24.81 -39.94 -10.50
CA ARG A 144 23.65 -39.33 -11.16
C ARG A 144 22.53 -40.33 -11.51
N GLY A 145 22.81 -41.63 -11.44
CA GLY A 145 21.88 -42.70 -11.79
C GLY A 145 21.70 -42.93 -13.29
N THR A 146 22.60 -42.41 -14.12
CA THR A 146 22.63 -42.55 -15.59
C THR A 146 23.33 -43.86 -16.00
N ASP A 147 23.16 -44.28 -17.25
CA ASP A 147 23.72 -45.56 -17.75
C ASP A 147 25.08 -45.31 -18.43
N PRO A 148 26.22 -45.83 -17.89
CA PRO A 148 27.59 -45.68 -18.42
C PRO A 148 27.86 -46.30 -19.79
N GLN A 149 26.81 -46.64 -20.52
CA GLN A 149 26.85 -47.19 -21.85
C GLN A 149 25.80 -46.55 -22.79
N ASP A 150 24.94 -45.68 -22.31
CA ASP A 150 23.93 -44.96 -23.10
C ASP A 150 24.13 -43.45 -22.87
N PRO A 151 24.72 -42.72 -23.82
CA PRO A 151 25.15 -41.32 -23.62
C PRO A 151 23.98 -40.33 -23.54
N ASP A 152 22.74 -40.82 -23.41
CA ASP A 152 21.46 -40.12 -23.42
C ASP A 152 20.42 -41.12 -22.84
N SER A 153 20.38 -41.18 -21.51
CA SER A 153 19.68 -42.19 -20.73
C SER A 153 18.16 -42.10 -20.87
N ASP A 154 17.60 -40.91 -21.08
CA ASP A 154 16.16 -40.68 -21.18
C ASP A 154 15.63 -40.48 -22.62
N ARG A 155 16.54 -40.23 -23.56
CA ARG A 155 16.33 -40.12 -25.00
C ARG A 155 15.59 -38.88 -25.45
N ASP A 156 15.85 -37.75 -24.82
CA ASP A 156 15.40 -36.44 -25.28
C ASP A 156 16.29 -35.82 -26.36
N GLY A 157 17.51 -36.33 -26.52
CA GLY A 157 18.46 -35.91 -27.55
C GLY A 157 19.57 -35.00 -27.03
N ILE A 158 19.59 -34.70 -25.74
CA ILE A 158 20.73 -34.12 -25.02
C ILE A 158 21.50 -35.26 -24.36
N SER A 159 22.82 -35.14 -24.27
CA SER A 159 23.62 -36.20 -23.64
C SER A 159 23.66 -36.06 -22.12
N ASP A 160 23.78 -37.15 -21.36
CA ASP A 160 23.67 -37.10 -19.89
C ASP A 160 24.69 -36.15 -19.22
N GLY A 161 25.86 -35.96 -19.84
CA GLY A 161 26.86 -34.98 -19.41
C GLY A 161 26.55 -33.51 -19.73
N GLU A 162 25.65 -33.24 -20.67
CA GLU A 162 25.17 -31.89 -21.01
C GLU A 162 23.76 -31.61 -20.49
N ASP A 163 22.99 -32.63 -20.14
CA ASP A 163 21.59 -32.52 -19.73
C ASP A 163 21.44 -32.25 -18.24
N HIS A 164 20.69 -31.21 -17.88
CA HIS A 164 20.24 -30.95 -16.52
C HIS A 164 19.22 -32.01 -16.04
N TYR A 165 18.45 -32.62 -16.95
CA TYR A 165 17.37 -33.57 -16.65
C TYR A 165 17.59 -35.00 -17.21
N PRO A 166 18.77 -35.64 -17.05
CA PRO A 166 19.24 -36.80 -17.82
C PRO A 166 18.45 -38.11 -17.62
N LEU A 167 17.47 -38.13 -16.73
CA LEU A 167 16.62 -39.30 -16.43
C LEU A 167 15.13 -39.01 -16.65
N ASN A 168 14.76 -37.79 -17.03
CA ASN A 168 13.38 -37.34 -17.02
C ASN A 168 12.67 -37.64 -18.34
N MET A 169 12.18 -38.88 -18.46
CA MET A 169 11.42 -39.37 -19.62
C MET A 169 10.16 -38.54 -20.03
N LEU A 170 9.79 -37.49 -19.29
CA LEU A 170 8.82 -36.49 -19.73
C LEU A 170 9.34 -35.69 -20.94
N TYR A 171 10.62 -35.33 -20.97
CA TYR A 171 11.23 -34.43 -21.94
C TYR A 171 11.64 -35.10 -23.26
N ARG A 172 11.53 -36.43 -23.35
CA ARG A 172 11.90 -37.22 -24.54
C ARG A 172 11.22 -36.88 -25.89
N PHE A 173 10.23 -35.99 -25.90
CA PHE A 173 9.45 -35.69 -27.10
C PHE A 173 9.56 -34.22 -27.47
N ASP A 174 10.21 -33.99 -28.61
CA ASP A 174 10.33 -32.71 -29.31
C ASP A 174 9.62 -32.85 -30.68
N ARG A 175 8.56 -32.07 -30.90
CA ARG A 175 7.64 -32.25 -32.03
C ARG A 175 8.15 -31.64 -33.32
N ASP A 176 8.53 -30.39 -33.24
CA ASP A 176 8.90 -29.49 -34.32
C ASP A 176 10.40 -29.43 -34.55
N ARG A 177 11.19 -29.98 -33.61
CA ARG A 177 12.62 -30.27 -33.72
C ARG A 177 13.48 -29.05 -33.68
N ASP A 178 13.15 -28.13 -32.80
CA ASP A 178 13.94 -26.94 -32.56
C ASP A 178 14.88 -27.07 -31.34
N GLY A 179 14.80 -28.19 -30.62
CA GLY A 179 15.66 -28.52 -29.48
C GLY A 179 14.98 -28.39 -28.13
N MET A 180 13.70 -28.01 -28.08
CA MET A 180 12.93 -27.92 -26.83
C MET A 180 11.87 -29.03 -26.75
N PRO A 181 11.68 -29.66 -25.58
CA PRO A 181 10.59 -30.62 -25.37
C PRO A 181 9.22 -29.96 -25.27
N GLU A 182 8.19 -30.62 -25.83
CA GLU A 182 6.81 -30.09 -25.88
C GLU A 182 6.25 -29.75 -24.49
N THR A 183 6.65 -30.51 -23.47
CA THR A 183 6.23 -30.24 -22.08
C THR A 183 6.93 -29.04 -21.48
N TRP A 184 8.20 -28.84 -21.79
CA TRP A 184 8.99 -27.71 -21.30
C TRP A 184 8.54 -26.41 -21.99
N GLU A 185 8.30 -26.45 -23.30
CA GLU A 185 7.73 -25.34 -24.07
C GLU A 185 6.39 -24.87 -23.49
N MET A 186 5.49 -25.81 -23.15
CA MET A 186 4.21 -25.46 -22.53
C MET A 186 4.36 -24.86 -21.12
N GLU A 187 5.41 -25.20 -20.39
CA GLU A 187 5.66 -24.69 -19.04
C GLU A 187 6.21 -23.26 -19.08
N HIS A 188 7.06 -22.95 -20.06
CA HIS A 188 7.72 -21.64 -20.23
C HIS A 188 7.04 -20.74 -21.26
N GLY A 189 5.94 -21.21 -21.88
CA GLY A 189 5.07 -20.37 -22.72
C GLY A 189 5.40 -20.35 -24.22
N PHE A 190 6.27 -21.24 -24.69
CA PHE A 190 6.62 -21.43 -26.10
C PHE A 190 5.58 -22.29 -26.86
N ASP A 191 5.56 -22.19 -28.20
CA ASP A 191 4.58 -22.89 -29.06
C ASP A 191 5.16 -24.20 -29.59
N ASP A 192 4.63 -25.33 -29.09
CA ASP A 192 5.01 -26.72 -29.44
C ASP A 192 4.85 -27.15 -30.93
N ASN A 193 4.66 -26.19 -31.84
CA ASN A 193 4.72 -26.40 -33.29
C ASN A 193 5.55 -25.34 -34.04
N ASN A 194 6.20 -24.43 -33.32
CA ASN A 194 7.03 -23.38 -33.90
C ASN A 194 8.47 -23.90 -34.02
N THR A 195 9.01 -23.87 -35.23
CA THR A 195 10.30 -24.52 -35.49
C THR A 195 11.48 -23.55 -35.28
N ARG A 196 11.30 -22.50 -34.47
CA ARG A 196 12.19 -21.32 -34.51
C ARG A 196 12.48 -20.72 -33.16
N ASP A 197 11.51 -20.74 -32.27
CA ASP A 197 11.60 -20.25 -30.89
C ASP A 197 12.70 -20.96 -30.13
N GLY A 198 13.01 -22.24 -30.38
CA GLY A 198 14.19 -22.86 -29.78
C GLY A 198 15.49 -22.10 -30.07
N GLY A 199 15.57 -21.42 -31.23
CA GLY A 199 16.72 -20.61 -31.62
C GLY A 199 16.62 -19.12 -31.30
N GLU A 200 15.57 -18.68 -30.62
CA GLU A 200 15.42 -17.32 -30.08
C GLU A 200 16.15 -17.21 -28.74
N ASP A 201 16.44 -15.98 -28.35
CA ASP A 201 17.27 -15.57 -27.21
C ASP A 201 16.52 -14.36 -26.61
N PRO A 202 15.51 -14.60 -25.74
CA PRO A 202 14.56 -13.57 -25.32
C PRO A 202 15.09 -12.57 -24.30
N ASP A 203 16.05 -12.98 -23.48
CA ASP A 203 16.75 -12.19 -22.46
C ASP A 203 18.10 -11.65 -22.95
N TYR A 204 18.54 -12.03 -24.16
CA TYR A 204 19.71 -11.47 -24.85
C TYR A 204 21.04 -11.73 -24.14
N ASP A 205 21.10 -12.80 -23.37
CA ASP A 205 22.31 -13.21 -22.65
C ASP A 205 23.29 -13.98 -23.55
N GLY A 206 22.86 -14.39 -24.75
CA GLY A 206 23.62 -15.15 -25.73
C GLY A 206 23.34 -16.66 -25.73
N ALA A 207 22.60 -17.17 -24.74
CA ALA A 207 22.02 -18.49 -24.72
C ALA A 207 20.71 -18.46 -25.51
N ARG A 208 20.43 -19.52 -26.26
CA ARG A 208 19.14 -19.66 -26.96
C ARG A 208 18.23 -20.54 -26.13
N ASN A 209 16.93 -20.44 -26.30
CA ASN A 209 15.95 -21.24 -25.55
C ASN A 209 16.26 -22.75 -25.50
N TYR A 210 16.74 -23.37 -26.60
CA TYR A 210 17.13 -24.80 -26.57
C TYR A 210 18.36 -25.08 -25.69
N ARG A 211 19.26 -24.10 -25.57
CA ARG A 211 20.48 -24.18 -24.76
C ARG A 211 20.14 -24.00 -23.29
N GLU A 212 19.18 -23.14 -22.99
CA GLU A 212 18.72 -22.87 -21.63
C GLU A 212 17.98 -24.07 -21.05
N PHE A 213 17.16 -24.75 -21.88
CA PHE A 213 16.62 -26.06 -21.51
C PHE A 213 17.72 -27.06 -21.13
N ALA A 214 18.83 -27.10 -21.88
CA ALA A 214 19.94 -28.01 -21.59
C ALA A 214 20.66 -27.67 -20.27
N LEU A 215 20.83 -26.37 -19.99
CA LEU A 215 21.50 -25.86 -18.79
C LEU A 215 20.59 -25.89 -17.54
N GLY A 216 19.27 -25.89 -17.74
CA GLY A 216 18.26 -25.77 -16.68
C GLY A 216 18.05 -24.32 -16.24
N THR A 217 18.36 -23.36 -17.10
CA THR A 217 18.27 -21.91 -16.86
C THR A 217 16.93 -21.34 -17.33
N ASP A 218 16.58 -20.13 -16.87
CA ASP A 218 15.32 -19.46 -17.19
C ASP A 218 15.44 -18.61 -18.47
N PRO A 219 14.70 -18.92 -19.55
CA PRO A 219 14.76 -18.25 -20.87
C PRO A 219 14.35 -16.78 -20.94
N HIS A 220 14.16 -16.16 -19.79
CA HIS A 220 13.71 -14.80 -19.61
C HIS A 220 14.54 -14.06 -18.55
N ASN A 221 15.66 -14.62 -18.13
CA ASN A 221 16.54 -14.06 -17.13
C ASN A 221 18.00 -14.29 -17.52
N GLU A 222 18.74 -13.21 -17.78
CA GLU A 222 20.12 -13.29 -18.26
C GLU A 222 21.11 -13.91 -17.27
N ASP A 223 20.74 -14.01 -15.99
CA ASP A 223 21.54 -14.60 -14.91
C ASP A 223 20.60 -15.39 -13.96
N SER A 224 20.47 -16.69 -14.21
CA SER A 224 19.47 -17.55 -13.57
C SER A 224 19.72 -17.80 -12.09
N ASP A 225 20.96 -17.70 -11.62
CA ASP A 225 21.31 -17.90 -10.22
C ASP A 225 21.69 -16.60 -9.48
N PHE A 226 21.73 -15.48 -10.19
CA PHE A 226 21.99 -14.13 -9.69
C PHE A 226 23.40 -13.99 -9.10
N ASP A 227 24.38 -14.69 -9.68
CA ASP A 227 25.76 -14.67 -9.22
C ASP A 227 26.64 -13.63 -9.94
N GLY A 228 26.10 -12.98 -10.95
CA GLY A 228 26.71 -11.88 -11.69
C GLY A 228 27.39 -12.30 -13.00
N VAL A 229 27.28 -13.56 -13.41
CA VAL A 229 27.76 -14.06 -14.71
C VAL A 229 26.58 -14.57 -15.53
N ARG A 230 26.45 -14.11 -16.78
CA ARG A 230 25.34 -14.52 -17.66
C ARG A 230 25.33 -16.02 -17.91
N ASP A 231 24.14 -16.61 -18.05
CA ASP A 231 23.97 -18.06 -18.21
C ASP A 231 24.74 -18.65 -19.39
N SER A 232 24.85 -17.88 -20.49
CA SER A 232 25.60 -18.29 -21.68
C SER A 232 27.12 -18.36 -21.49
N GLU A 233 27.65 -17.63 -20.50
CA GLU A 233 29.06 -17.50 -20.19
C GLU A 233 29.45 -18.22 -18.89
N ASP A 234 28.46 -18.47 -18.03
CA ASP A 234 28.66 -19.21 -16.81
C ASP A 234 28.71 -20.71 -17.09
N LYS A 235 29.74 -21.32 -16.51
CA LYS A 235 29.95 -22.75 -16.54
C LYS A 235 29.16 -23.46 -15.43
N TRP A 236 28.56 -22.73 -14.50
CA TRP A 236 27.71 -23.26 -13.43
C TRP A 236 26.42 -22.45 -13.23
N PRO A 237 25.60 -22.23 -14.28
CA PRO A 237 24.55 -21.18 -14.36
C PRO A 237 23.30 -21.40 -13.48
N VAL A 238 23.41 -22.28 -12.49
CA VAL A 238 22.37 -22.63 -11.51
C VAL A 238 22.95 -22.83 -10.10
N ASP A 239 24.24 -22.54 -9.90
CA ASP A 239 24.97 -22.68 -8.62
C ASP A 239 25.63 -21.34 -8.23
N PRO A 240 24.91 -20.48 -7.48
CA PRO A 240 25.35 -19.12 -7.16
C PRO A 240 26.52 -19.06 -6.18
N SER A 241 27.06 -20.21 -5.77
CA SER A 241 28.22 -20.28 -4.88
C SER A 241 29.57 -20.16 -5.60
N ARG A 242 29.55 -20.01 -6.93
CA ARG A 242 30.72 -20.13 -7.83
C ARG A 242 31.28 -18.82 -8.39
N ALA A 243 30.54 -17.70 -8.42
CA ALA A 243 31.08 -16.35 -8.68
C ALA A 243 31.87 -15.69 -7.51
N ARG A 244 32.78 -16.43 -6.87
CA ARG A 244 33.73 -15.77 -5.93
C ARG A 244 34.74 -14.95 -6.72
N ASP A 245 34.97 -13.71 -6.30
CA ASP A 245 36.16 -12.92 -6.64
C ASP A 245 37.15 -13.06 -5.45
N ASP A 246 38.08 -14.00 -5.55
CA ASP A 246 38.98 -14.35 -4.42
C ASP A 246 40.17 -13.37 -4.28
N ASP A 247 40.47 -12.56 -5.29
CA ASP A 247 41.57 -11.59 -5.24
C ASP A 247 41.17 -10.12 -5.28
N PHE A 248 39.87 -9.85 -5.39
CA PHE A 248 39.19 -8.57 -5.26
C PHE A 248 39.59 -7.57 -6.34
N ASP A 249 39.70 -8.02 -7.58
CA ASP A 249 40.02 -7.17 -8.72
C ASP A 249 38.83 -6.80 -9.61
N GLY A 250 37.64 -7.31 -9.28
CA GLY A 250 36.39 -7.00 -9.97
C GLY A 250 35.96 -8.05 -10.99
N MET A 251 36.80 -9.04 -11.30
CA MET A 251 36.44 -10.16 -12.17
C MET A 251 36.11 -11.42 -11.33
N PRO A 252 35.02 -12.16 -11.63
CA PRO A 252 34.74 -13.42 -10.93
C PRO A 252 35.73 -14.53 -11.31
N ASN A 253 36.15 -15.35 -10.34
CA ASN A 253 37.06 -16.48 -10.55
C ASN A 253 36.63 -17.38 -11.72
N ALA A 254 35.32 -17.60 -11.89
CA ALA A 254 34.76 -18.44 -12.94
C ALA A 254 35.00 -17.85 -14.34
N TRP A 255 34.84 -16.53 -14.49
CA TRP A 255 35.07 -15.79 -15.73
C TRP A 255 36.56 -15.70 -16.07
N GLU A 256 37.40 -15.45 -15.07
CA GLU A 256 38.85 -15.42 -15.25
C GLU A 256 39.40 -16.78 -15.68
N GLU A 257 38.95 -17.86 -15.03
CA GLU A 257 39.36 -19.23 -15.38
C GLU A 257 38.91 -19.63 -16.80
N SER A 258 37.74 -19.15 -17.26
CA SER A 258 37.21 -19.45 -18.59
C SER A 258 37.94 -18.68 -19.71
N HIS A 259 38.40 -17.46 -19.42
CA HIS A 259 39.16 -16.60 -20.34
C HIS A 259 40.69 -16.76 -20.23
N GLY A 260 41.17 -17.62 -19.32
CA GLY A 260 42.57 -17.97 -19.19
C GLY A 260 43.41 -16.95 -18.40
N LEU A 261 42.73 -16.11 -17.62
CA LEU A 261 43.27 -15.21 -16.61
C LEU A 261 43.45 -15.98 -15.28
N ASN A 262 43.97 -15.32 -14.25
CA ASN A 262 44.33 -15.96 -13.00
C ASN A 262 43.59 -15.33 -11.82
N ALA A 263 42.56 -16.04 -11.37
CA ALA A 263 41.68 -15.81 -10.22
C ALA A 263 42.31 -15.61 -8.83
N PHE A 264 43.62 -15.42 -8.75
CA PHE A 264 44.35 -15.13 -7.53
C PHE A 264 45.48 -14.09 -7.74
N ASP A 265 45.56 -13.44 -8.91
CA ASP A 265 46.49 -12.37 -9.24
C ASP A 265 45.74 -11.11 -9.74
N PRO A 266 45.44 -10.15 -8.84
CA PRO A 266 44.56 -9.01 -9.11
C PRO A 266 45.18 -7.95 -10.03
N SER A 267 46.30 -8.29 -10.67
CA SER A 267 47.06 -7.38 -11.53
C SER A 267 46.85 -7.66 -13.00
N ASP A 268 46.23 -8.78 -13.38
CA ASP A 268 45.86 -9.05 -14.77
C ASP A 268 44.57 -8.33 -15.19
N ALA A 269 43.67 -7.95 -14.26
CA ALA A 269 42.55 -7.01 -14.53
C ALA A 269 42.95 -5.78 -15.38
N VAL A 270 44.09 -5.17 -15.08
CA VAL A 270 44.57 -3.93 -15.74
C VAL A 270 45.46 -4.18 -16.96
N TRP A 271 45.58 -5.43 -17.42
CA TRP A 271 46.37 -5.75 -18.61
C TRP A 271 45.48 -5.71 -19.85
N ASP A 272 45.92 -4.97 -20.85
CA ASP A 272 45.42 -5.06 -22.22
C ASP A 272 46.12 -6.24 -22.91
N LEU A 273 45.44 -7.40 -22.96
CA LEU A 273 46.05 -8.68 -23.32
C LEU A 273 46.23 -8.84 -24.83
N ASP A 274 45.41 -8.19 -25.66
CA ASP A 274 45.47 -8.27 -27.11
C ASP A 274 45.88 -6.99 -27.85
N GLY A 275 45.97 -5.86 -27.13
CA GLY A 275 46.57 -4.60 -27.56
C GLY A 275 45.61 -3.67 -28.28
N ASP A 276 44.33 -3.74 -27.98
CA ASP A 276 43.27 -3.06 -28.73
C ASP A 276 42.81 -1.73 -28.09
N GLY A 277 43.13 -1.54 -26.81
CA GLY A 277 42.79 -0.34 -26.04
C GLY A 277 42.02 -0.61 -24.76
N LEU A 278 41.42 -1.79 -24.58
CA LEU A 278 40.74 -2.19 -23.34
C LEU A 278 41.63 -3.07 -22.47
N ALA A 279 41.56 -2.88 -21.15
CA ALA A 279 42.11 -3.82 -20.19
C ALA A 279 41.12 -4.97 -19.93
N ASN A 280 41.60 -6.14 -19.48
CA ASN A 280 40.76 -7.32 -19.27
C ASN A 280 39.50 -7.06 -18.41
N LEU A 281 39.59 -6.22 -17.37
CA LEU A 281 38.43 -5.84 -16.57
C LEU A 281 37.42 -5.00 -17.37
N GLN A 282 37.91 -4.07 -18.21
CA GLN A 282 37.04 -3.28 -19.09
C GLN A 282 36.40 -4.15 -20.17
N GLU A 283 37.08 -5.22 -20.59
CA GLU A 283 36.52 -6.19 -21.52
C GLU A 283 35.45 -7.07 -20.87
N TYR A 284 35.66 -7.46 -19.60
CA TYR A 284 34.63 -8.09 -18.77
C TYR A 284 33.38 -7.20 -18.69
N ASP A 285 33.56 -5.93 -18.32
CA ASP A 285 32.45 -4.96 -18.22
C ASP A 285 31.74 -4.72 -19.57
N ALA A 286 32.50 -4.74 -20.68
CA ALA A 286 31.96 -4.56 -22.03
C ALA A 286 31.43 -5.87 -22.67
N GLY A 287 31.55 -7.02 -22.02
CA GLY A 287 31.24 -8.34 -22.59
C GLY A 287 32.10 -8.74 -23.80
N SER A 288 33.21 -8.03 -24.03
CA SER A 288 34.17 -8.30 -25.09
C SER A 288 35.24 -9.29 -24.63
N ARG A 289 36.09 -9.77 -25.54
CA ARG A 289 36.96 -10.92 -25.25
C ARG A 289 38.42 -10.51 -25.08
N PRO A 290 39.04 -10.75 -23.91
CA PRO A 290 40.44 -10.36 -23.60
C PRO A 290 41.55 -10.91 -24.48
N ALA A 291 41.23 -11.83 -25.38
CA ALA A 291 42.20 -12.39 -26.30
C ALA A 291 41.91 -12.05 -27.77
N ILE A 292 40.88 -11.25 -28.06
CA ILE A 292 40.37 -10.96 -29.38
C ILE A 292 40.05 -9.46 -29.54
N ALA A 293 41.02 -8.73 -30.13
CA ALA A 293 40.96 -7.28 -30.35
C ALA A 293 39.81 -6.74 -31.24
N ASP A 294 38.87 -7.58 -31.66
CA ASP A 294 37.75 -7.31 -32.58
C ASP A 294 36.79 -8.50 -32.40
N THR A 295 36.03 -8.47 -31.30
CA THR A 295 35.25 -9.59 -30.77
C THR A 295 34.13 -9.99 -31.72
N ASP A 296 33.47 -9.02 -32.35
CA ASP A 296 32.35 -9.24 -33.26
C ASP A 296 32.75 -9.36 -34.76
N GLY A 297 33.98 -8.98 -35.10
CA GLY A 297 34.55 -9.09 -36.44
C GLY A 297 34.09 -8.03 -37.42
N ASP A 298 33.61 -6.87 -36.96
CA ASP A 298 33.12 -5.76 -37.80
C ASP A 298 34.24 -4.89 -38.40
N ALA A 299 35.48 -5.10 -37.91
CA ALA A 299 36.74 -4.43 -38.26
C ALA A 299 36.99 -3.06 -37.60
N VAL A 300 36.24 -2.72 -36.56
CA VAL A 300 36.62 -1.79 -35.48
C VAL A 300 37.30 -2.63 -34.37
N LEU A 301 38.14 -2.00 -33.54
CA LEU A 301 38.72 -2.70 -32.39
C LEU A 301 37.78 -2.51 -31.20
N ASP A 302 37.70 -3.46 -30.26
CA ASP A 302 36.73 -3.38 -29.16
C ASP A 302 36.95 -2.09 -28.34
N GLY A 303 38.20 -1.71 -28.09
CA GLY A 303 38.54 -0.42 -27.46
C GLY A 303 38.25 0.86 -28.26
N LEU A 304 37.72 0.74 -29.47
CA LEU A 304 37.25 1.85 -30.30
C LEU A 304 35.78 1.68 -30.72
N ASP A 305 35.13 0.61 -30.27
CA ASP A 305 33.76 0.24 -30.62
C ASP A 305 32.83 0.50 -29.43
N VAL A 306 31.70 1.16 -29.69
CA VAL A 306 30.66 1.40 -28.68
C VAL A 306 29.85 0.13 -28.42
N TRP A 307 29.82 -0.80 -29.38
CA TRP A 307 29.10 -2.07 -29.28
C TRP A 307 30.00 -3.25 -29.67
N PRO A 308 31.07 -3.53 -28.90
CA PRO A 308 32.16 -4.45 -29.29
C PRO A 308 31.73 -5.92 -29.49
N THR A 309 30.48 -6.25 -29.20
CA THR A 309 29.88 -7.58 -29.35
C THR A 309 28.85 -7.66 -30.49
N ASP A 310 28.48 -6.54 -31.13
CA ASP A 310 27.40 -6.47 -32.13
C ASP A 310 27.77 -5.76 -33.44
N GLY A 311 28.28 -6.56 -34.39
CA GLY A 311 28.79 -6.07 -35.68
C GLY A 311 27.72 -5.55 -36.66
N ARG A 312 26.51 -5.22 -36.19
CA ARG A 312 25.46 -4.53 -36.96
C ARG A 312 25.73 -3.02 -37.09
N TYR A 313 26.36 -2.37 -36.12
CA TYR A 313 26.32 -0.92 -35.94
C TYR A 313 27.39 -0.10 -36.69
N TYR A 314 28.16 -0.72 -37.59
CA TYR A 314 29.30 -0.09 -38.30
C TYR A 314 28.99 0.83 -39.51
N LYS A 315 27.72 1.03 -39.87
CA LYS A 315 27.33 1.85 -41.05
C LYS A 315 26.51 3.04 -40.63
N ASP A 316 27.02 4.22 -40.92
CA ASP A 316 26.35 5.52 -40.78
C ASP A 316 26.47 6.26 -42.13
N LYS A 317 25.36 6.35 -42.87
CA LYS A 317 25.35 6.78 -44.28
C LYS A 317 25.30 8.29 -44.47
N ASP A 318 24.73 9.02 -43.53
CA ASP A 318 24.61 10.48 -43.50
C ASP A 318 25.54 11.16 -42.49
N SER A 319 26.30 10.36 -41.75
CA SER A 319 27.43 10.77 -40.91
C SER A 319 27.01 11.66 -39.74
N ASP A 320 25.89 11.34 -39.12
CA ASP A 320 25.35 12.08 -37.98
C ASP A 320 25.52 11.37 -36.63
N GLY A 321 26.08 10.16 -36.64
CA GLY A 321 26.38 9.36 -35.45
C GLY A 321 25.41 8.20 -35.22
N LEU A 322 24.24 8.17 -35.86
CA LEU A 322 23.31 7.05 -35.76
C LEU A 322 23.62 5.96 -36.80
N PRO A 323 23.57 4.67 -36.43
CA PRO A 323 23.76 3.60 -37.42
C PRO A 323 22.54 3.39 -38.33
N ASP A 324 22.77 3.18 -39.63
CA ASP A 324 21.79 2.85 -40.67
C ASP A 324 20.79 1.78 -40.20
N SER A 325 21.28 0.76 -39.48
CA SER A 325 20.44 -0.34 -38.98
C SER A 325 19.51 0.09 -37.85
N TYR A 326 19.95 0.97 -36.96
CA TYR A 326 19.15 1.51 -35.88
C TYR A 326 18.02 2.37 -36.45
N GLU A 327 18.38 3.33 -37.30
CA GLU A 327 17.43 4.25 -37.92
C GLU A 327 16.38 3.53 -38.76
N MET A 328 16.79 2.48 -39.49
CA MET A 328 15.88 1.66 -40.29
C MET A 328 14.88 0.83 -39.45
N VAL A 329 15.19 0.55 -38.18
CA VAL A 329 14.36 -0.25 -37.27
C VAL A 329 13.43 0.62 -36.44
N SER A 330 13.88 1.77 -35.93
CA SER A 330 13.07 2.72 -35.14
C SER A 330 11.87 3.23 -35.94
N GLY A 331 12.04 3.41 -37.26
CA GLY A 331 10.93 3.65 -38.18
C GLY A 331 10.40 5.09 -38.21
N PHE A 332 10.93 5.96 -37.36
CA PHE A 332 10.75 7.42 -37.37
C PHE A 332 12.06 8.18 -37.65
N LEU A 333 13.22 7.56 -37.41
CA LEU A 333 14.55 8.01 -37.81
C LEU A 333 14.89 7.61 -39.27
N SER A 334 15.88 8.26 -39.87
CA SER A 334 16.13 8.22 -41.32
C SER A 334 17.62 8.20 -41.68
N ASP A 335 18.05 7.06 -42.24
CA ASP A 335 19.39 6.75 -42.81
C ASP A 335 19.92 7.68 -43.94
N THR A 336 19.26 8.81 -44.17
CA THR A 336 19.63 9.83 -45.15
C THR A 336 19.41 11.28 -44.67
N ASP A 337 18.92 11.51 -43.45
CA ASP A 337 18.63 12.84 -42.91
C ASP A 337 19.56 13.18 -41.73
N PRO A 338 20.69 13.88 -41.97
CA PRO A 338 21.76 14.09 -40.98
C PRO A 338 21.42 15.03 -39.81
N LEU A 339 20.13 15.33 -39.59
CA LEU A 339 19.65 16.25 -38.56
C LEU A 339 18.83 15.52 -37.50
N ASP A 340 18.26 14.36 -37.81
CA ASP A 340 17.36 13.67 -36.87
C ASP A 340 18.12 13.12 -35.67
N ALA A 341 19.38 12.72 -35.80
CA ALA A 341 20.27 12.42 -34.68
C ALA A 341 20.37 13.54 -33.61
N ARG A 342 20.06 14.79 -33.96
CA ARG A 342 20.11 15.96 -33.06
C ARG A 342 18.74 16.48 -32.66
N GLU A 343 17.67 15.85 -33.14
CA GLU A 343 16.33 16.14 -32.69
C GLU A 343 16.08 15.40 -31.37
N ASP A 344 15.33 16.03 -30.48
CA ASP A 344 14.75 15.44 -29.28
C ASP A 344 13.30 15.11 -29.63
N PHE A 345 13.01 13.82 -29.82
CA PHE A 345 11.77 13.41 -30.49
C PHE A 345 10.57 13.33 -29.54
N ASP A 346 10.78 12.94 -28.30
CA ASP A 346 9.75 12.81 -27.27
C ASP A 346 9.74 13.95 -26.26
N GLY A 347 10.79 14.78 -26.23
CA GLY A 347 10.84 16.05 -25.52
C GLY A 347 11.35 15.93 -24.09
N ASP A 348 12.20 14.95 -23.79
CA ASP A 348 12.78 14.72 -22.47
C ASP A 348 14.14 15.38 -22.24
N GLY A 349 14.72 16.00 -23.28
CA GLY A 349 16.00 16.70 -23.19
C GLY A 349 17.20 15.92 -23.77
N LEU A 350 17.07 14.64 -24.11
CA LEU A 350 18.07 13.92 -24.90
C LEU A 350 17.80 14.04 -26.40
N THR A 351 18.86 14.12 -27.19
CA THR A 351 18.76 13.94 -28.64
C THR A 351 18.70 12.45 -28.97
N ASN A 352 18.10 12.09 -30.11
CA ASN A 352 18.00 10.69 -30.57
C ASN A 352 19.35 9.95 -30.59
N LEU A 353 20.46 10.68 -30.82
CA LEU A 353 21.82 10.13 -30.74
C LEU A 353 22.26 9.88 -29.29
N GLN A 354 21.96 10.79 -28.37
CA GLN A 354 22.28 10.61 -26.95
C GLN A 354 21.51 9.42 -26.37
N GLU A 355 20.25 9.26 -26.75
CA GLU A 355 19.42 8.12 -26.33
C GLU A 355 19.96 6.80 -26.90
N PHE A 356 20.33 6.78 -28.19
CA PHE A 356 20.99 5.62 -28.78
C PHE A 356 22.30 5.23 -28.05
N LEU A 357 23.07 6.22 -27.60
CA LEU A 357 24.30 6.00 -26.84
C LEU A 357 24.04 5.59 -25.39
N ALA A 358 22.96 6.07 -24.78
CA ALA A 358 22.53 5.75 -23.42
C ALA A 358 21.73 4.43 -23.34
N GLY A 359 21.26 3.91 -24.47
CA GLY A 359 20.44 2.70 -24.55
C GLY A 359 18.95 2.91 -24.26
N SER A 360 18.49 4.16 -24.14
CA SER A 360 17.09 4.53 -23.96
C SER A 360 16.32 4.60 -25.29
N ASP A 361 14.97 4.59 -25.24
CA ASP A 361 14.10 4.58 -26.41
C ASP A 361 13.72 6.01 -26.86
N PRO A 362 14.19 6.49 -28.03
CA PRO A 362 13.92 7.82 -28.60
C PRO A 362 12.47 8.16 -28.96
N ALA A 363 11.51 7.42 -28.42
CA ALA A 363 10.10 7.69 -28.55
C ALA A 363 9.37 7.68 -27.20
N VAL A 364 10.08 7.50 -26.09
CA VAL A 364 9.54 7.33 -24.76
C VAL A 364 10.33 8.18 -23.78
N MET A 365 9.71 9.28 -23.31
CA MET A 365 10.32 10.20 -22.33
C MET A 365 10.82 9.56 -21.00
N ASP A 366 10.51 8.30 -20.73
CA ASP A 366 10.79 7.57 -19.48
C ASP A 366 10.84 6.09 -19.86
N SER A 367 12.00 5.67 -20.36
CA SER A 367 12.21 4.39 -21.05
C SER A 367 12.18 3.20 -20.10
N ASP A 368 12.62 3.37 -18.86
CA ASP A 368 12.67 2.30 -17.85
C ASP A 368 11.44 2.29 -16.90
N GLY A 369 10.65 3.37 -16.92
CA GLY A 369 9.39 3.51 -16.21
C GLY A 369 9.56 3.83 -14.72
N ASP A 370 10.70 4.37 -14.30
CA ASP A 370 11.00 4.70 -12.92
C ASP A 370 10.38 6.02 -12.45
N GLY A 371 10.00 6.88 -13.40
CA GLY A 371 9.30 8.15 -13.19
C GLY A 371 10.19 9.39 -13.27
N ILE A 372 11.49 9.24 -13.55
CA ILE A 372 12.41 10.27 -14.02
C ILE A 372 12.40 10.20 -15.55
N VAL A 373 12.56 11.35 -16.22
CA VAL A 373 12.60 11.35 -17.70
C VAL A 373 14.03 11.10 -18.19
N ASP A 374 14.22 10.45 -19.34
CA ASP A 374 15.54 9.93 -19.73
C ASP A 374 16.63 11.02 -19.80
N GLY A 375 16.28 12.26 -20.15
CA GLY A 375 17.21 13.40 -20.14
C GLY A 375 17.61 13.93 -18.77
N ASP A 376 16.83 13.61 -17.74
CA ASP A 376 17.14 13.87 -16.34
C ASP A 376 17.65 12.61 -15.61
N ASP A 377 17.64 11.45 -16.28
CA ASP A 377 18.03 10.16 -15.73
C ASP A 377 19.48 9.81 -16.10
N PHE A 378 20.26 9.45 -15.10
CA PHE A 378 21.64 8.99 -15.28
C PHE A 378 21.71 7.56 -15.84
N ALA A 379 20.69 6.74 -15.59
CA ALA A 379 20.61 5.37 -16.06
C ALA A 379 19.26 5.10 -16.76
N PRO A 380 18.97 5.80 -17.87
CA PRO A 380 17.65 5.87 -18.51
C PRO A 380 17.12 4.54 -19.10
N ALA A 381 17.86 3.45 -18.92
CA ALA A 381 17.46 2.10 -19.31
C ALA A 381 17.45 1.09 -18.15
N ASP A 382 17.80 1.51 -16.92
CA ASP A 382 18.04 0.62 -15.78
C ASP A 382 17.11 0.89 -14.58
N SER A 383 15.97 0.19 -14.62
CA SER A 383 14.92 0.24 -13.60
C SER A 383 15.32 -0.21 -12.18
N ARG A 384 16.60 -0.45 -11.88
CA ARG A 384 17.08 -0.79 -10.52
C ARG A 384 17.20 0.44 -9.61
N TYR A 385 17.49 1.63 -10.12
CA TYR A 385 17.84 2.82 -9.33
C TYR A 385 16.65 3.57 -8.68
N ARG A 386 15.69 2.83 -8.11
CA ARG A 386 14.33 3.32 -7.78
C ARG A 386 14.10 3.90 -6.38
N LEU A 387 15.05 3.77 -5.47
CA LEU A 387 14.84 4.08 -4.05
C LEU A 387 15.93 5.03 -3.56
N ASP A 388 15.53 6.24 -3.21
CA ASP A 388 16.29 7.23 -2.43
C ASP A 388 15.65 7.28 -1.03
N ALA A 389 16.35 6.79 0.01
CA ALA A 389 15.75 6.64 1.34
C ALA A 389 15.81 7.90 2.20
N ASP A 390 16.62 8.90 1.86
CA ASP A 390 16.77 10.13 2.63
C ASP A 390 16.52 11.41 1.85
N GLY A 391 16.25 11.30 0.54
CA GLY A 391 15.70 12.34 -0.31
C GLY A 391 16.74 13.31 -0.83
N ASP A 392 17.99 12.90 -0.99
CA ASP A 392 19.10 13.76 -1.43
C ASP A 392 19.46 13.64 -2.92
N GLY A 393 18.73 12.78 -3.65
CA GLY A 393 18.91 12.56 -5.08
C GLY A 393 19.89 11.44 -5.44
N LEU A 394 20.49 10.75 -4.47
CA LEU A 394 21.27 9.54 -4.72
C LEU A 394 20.46 8.26 -4.45
N PRO A 395 20.51 7.24 -5.34
CA PRO A 395 19.89 5.95 -5.08
C PRO A 395 20.63 5.17 -3.98
N ASN A 396 19.87 4.51 -3.10
CA ASN A 396 20.38 3.69 -2.00
C ASN A 396 21.46 2.68 -2.43
N GLU A 397 21.28 2.07 -3.60
CA GLU A 397 22.18 1.06 -4.13
C GLU A 397 23.51 1.67 -4.59
N TRP A 398 23.46 2.87 -5.19
CA TRP A 398 24.64 3.62 -5.61
C TRP A 398 25.43 4.17 -4.42
N GLU A 399 24.74 4.68 -3.40
CA GLU A 399 25.37 5.16 -2.17
C GLU A 399 26.14 4.03 -1.46
N LEU A 400 25.52 2.85 -1.36
CA LEU A 400 26.14 1.69 -0.73
C LEU A 400 27.39 1.23 -1.50
N ALA A 401 27.33 1.25 -2.84
CA ALA A 401 28.46 0.88 -3.71
C ALA A 401 29.64 1.86 -3.59
N ASN A 402 29.35 3.15 -3.44
CA ASN A 402 30.37 4.21 -3.36
C ASN A 402 30.79 4.56 -1.91
N GLY A 403 30.22 3.87 -0.92
CA GLY A 403 30.59 3.99 0.49
C GLY A 403 30.00 5.21 1.19
N LEU A 404 28.95 5.79 0.61
CA LEU A 404 28.07 6.79 1.20
C LEU A 404 27.03 6.11 2.10
N ASN A 405 26.31 6.91 2.88
CA ASN A 405 25.33 6.40 3.82
C ASN A 405 23.93 6.80 3.39
N GLN A 406 23.20 5.78 2.91
CA GLN A 406 21.79 5.76 2.50
C GLN A 406 20.72 6.30 3.47
N PHE A 407 21.11 6.97 4.54
CA PHE A 407 20.23 7.63 5.52
C PHE A 407 20.82 8.96 6.05
N ASP A 408 21.87 9.51 5.42
CA ASP A 408 22.44 10.83 5.74
C ASP A 408 22.64 11.72 4.51
N ALA A 409 21.53 12.29 4.02
CA ALA A 409 21.34 13.32 2.98
C ALA A 409 22.38 14.45 2.80
N ARG A 410 23.36 14.58 3.70
CA ARG A 410 24.42 15.58 3.65
C ARG A 410 25.67 15.09 2.94
N ASP A 411 25.91 13.79 2.84
CA ASP A 411 27.11 13.26 2.21
C ASP A 411 27.06 13.35 0.68
N ALA A 412 25.88 13.32 0.06
CA ALA A 412 25.65 13.68 -1.35
C ALA A 412 26.21 15.06 -1.75
N SER A 413 26.25 16.00 -0.81
CA SER A 413 26.72 17.38 -1.01
C SER A 413 28.15 17.65 -0.50
N ASP A 414 28.86 16.64 -0.02
CA ASP A 414 30.21 16.80 0.55
C ASP A 414 31.27 16.83 -0.57
N SER A 415 31.63 18.03 -1.02
CA SER A 415 32.62 18.26 -2.09
C SER A 415 34.09 17.89 -1.73
N TYR A 416 34.27 17.11 -0.67
CA TYR A 416 35.55 16.56 -0.22
C TYR A 416 35.46 15.06 0.08
N PHE A 417 34.34 14.44 -0.30
CA PHE A 417 34.16 13.01 -0.18
C PHE A 417 34.99 12.30 -1.25
N GLY A 418 35.76 11.28 -0.84
CA GLY A 418 36.49 10.39 -1.75
C GLY A 418 37.72 10.97 -2.49
N ASP A 419 37.63 12.17 -3.05
CA ASP A 419 38.56 12.69 -4.05
C ASP A 419 39.00 14.16 -3.76
N SER A 420 39.60 14.90 -4.71
CA SER A 420 40.02 16.30 -4.56
C SER A 420 39.65 17.27 -5.70
N ASP A 421 38.86 16.85 -6.69
CA ASP A 421 38.49 17.70 -7.83
C ASP A 421 37.43 18.77 -7.46
N GLY A 422 36.70 18.51 -6.37
CA GLY A 422 35.69 19.36 -5.77
C GLY A 422 34.31 19.28 -6.41
N LEU A 423 34.01 18.22 -7.16
CA LEU A 423 32.65 17.76 -7.39
C LEU A 423 32.08 17.14 -6.10
N THR A 424 30.77 17.12 -6.00
CA THR A 424 30.07 16.43 -4.90
C THR A 424 29.65 15.06 -5.38
N PRO A 425 29.44 14.06 -4.49
CA PRO A 425 28.98 12.75 -4.91
C PRO A 425 27.69 12.78 -5.73
N LEU A 426 26.77 13.69 -5.44
CA LEU A 426 25.57 13.92 -6.26
C LEU A 426 25.90 14.37 -7.69
N ARG A 427 26.93 15.21 -7.85
CA ARG A 427 27.35 15.71 -9.17
C ARG A 427 28.16 14.67 -9.93
N GLU A 428 28.95 13.86 -9.23
CA GLU A 428 29.70 12.75 -9.80
C GLU A 428 28.75 11.64 -10.24
N PHE A 429 27.70 11.37 -9.46
CA PHE A 429 26.60 10.49 -9.86
C PHE A 429 25.93 10.96 -11.16
N ALA A 430 25.57 12.24 -11.27
CA ALA A 430 24.97 12.78 -12.48
C ALA A 430 25.89 12.78 -13.71
N LEU A 431 27.22 12.81 -13.51
CA LEU A 431 28.22 12.77 -14.57
C LEU A 431 28.72 11.35 -14.89
N GLY A 432 28.36 10.36 -14.07
CA GLY A 432 28.85 8.98 -14.16
C GLY A 432 30.30 8.78 -13.77
N THR A 433 30.90 9.76 -13.11
CA THR A 433 32.30 9.75 -12.70
C THR A 433 32.46 9.08 -11.32
N ASP A 434 33.63 8.49 -11.02
CA ASP A 434 33.84 7.81 -9.74
C ASP A 434 34.10 8.85 -8.63
N PRO A 435 33.25 8.91 -7.59
CA PRO A 435 33.34 9.91 -6.51
C PRO A 435 34.57 9.80 -5.60
N ARG A 436 35.55 8.99 -6.00
CA ARG A 436 36.80 8.72 -5.28
C ARG A 436 38.02 8.88 -6.18
N ASN A 437 37.82 9.31 -7.42
CA ASN A 437 38.87 9.44 -8.41
C ASN A 437 38.81 10.81 -9.10
N ASP A 438 39.82 11.66 -8.85
CA ASP A 438 39.91 12.99 -9.44
C ASP A 438 39.93 13.01 -11.00
N ASP A 439 40.09 11.88 -11.68
CA ASP A 439 40.32 11.73 -13.14
C ASP A 439 39.78 10.35 -13.59
N SER A 440 38.47 10.29 -13.85
CA SER A 440 37.70 9.05 -14.04
C SER A 440 38.08 8.29 -15.31
N ASP A 441 38.49 8.98 -16.38
CA ASP A 441 38.91 8.37 -17.64
C ASP A 441 40.44 8.28 -17.83
N GLY A 442 41.21 8.89 -16.94
CA GLY A 442 42.67 8.78 -16.87
C GLY A 442 43.43 9.65 -17.89
N ASP A 443 42.79 10.68 -18.44
CA ASP A 443 43.34 11.53 -19.50
C ASP A 443 44.18 12.72 -19.00
N TYR A 444 44.32 12.85 -17.68
CA TYR A 444 45.04 13.89 -16.94
C TYR A 444 44.34 15.26 -16.85
N ALA A 445 43.10 15.40 -17.33
CA ALA A 445 42.17 16.41 -16.84
C ALA A 445 41.47 15.89 -15.57
N ASP A 446 41.05 16.80 -14.68
CA ASP A 446 40.19 16.39 -13.57
C ASP A 446 38.72 16.45 -14.03
N ASP A 447 37.85 15.60 -13.48
CA ASP A 447 36.47 15.41 -13.97
C ASP A 447 35.69 16.74 -13.99
N ARG A 448 35.97 17.60 -13.02
CA ARG A 448 35.45 18.97 -12.98
C ARG A 448 35.86 19.85 -14.17
N MET A 449 37.10 19.74 -14.65
CA MET A 449 37.64 20.56 -15.74
C MET A 449 37.46 19.90 -17.11
N ASP A 450 37.19 18.59 -17.14
CA ASP A 450 36.98 17.85 -18.36
C ASP A 450 35.54 18.01 -18.87
N ARG A 451 35.44 18.25 -20.17
CA ARG A 451 34.17 18.32 -20.88
C ARG A 451 33.61 16.93 -21.19
N TYR A 452 34.47 15.91 -21.23
CA TYR A 452 34.09 14.52 -21.51
C TYR A 452 34.75 13.57 -20.50
N PRO A 453 34.40 13.66 -19.21
CA PRO A 453 35.13 13.02 -18.10
C PRO A 453 35.07 11.48 -18.05
N LEU A 454 34.44 10.86 -19.04
CA LEU A 454 34.33 9.41 -19.22
C LEU A 454 34.99 8.94 -20.53
N ASN A 455 35.62 9.85 -21.29
CA ASN A 455 36.10 9.56 -22.63
C ASN A 455 37.50 10.14 -22.90
N SER A 456 38.48 9.32 -22.57
CA SER A 456 39.92 9.60 -22.69
C SER A 456 40.42 9.96 -24.10
N LEU A 457 39.57 9.88 -25.13
CA LEU A 457 39.91 10.21 -26.52
C LEU A 457 39.79 11.71 -26.83
N TYR A 458 39.02 12.49 -26.06
CA TYR A 458 38.69 13.88 -26.41
C TYR A 458 39.80 14.91 -26.11
N PHE A 459 40.82 14.54 -25.34
CA PHE A 459 41.95 15.42 -24.98
C PHE A 459 43.32 14.93 -25.48
N LEU A 460 43.35 14.13 -26.55
CA LEU A 460 44.59 13.74 -27.23
C LEU A 460 45.23 14.95 -27.94
N ASP A 461 46.38 15.42 -27.44
CA ASP A 461 47.21 16.50 -28.03
C ASP A 461 48.49 15.88 -28.66
N SER A 462 48.38 15.43 -29.92
CA SER A 462 49.42 14.68 -30.62
C SER A 462 50.70 15.49 -30.83
N ASP A 463 50.61 16.82 -30.92
CA ASP A 463 51.73 17.69 -31.29
C ASP A 463 52.22 18.65 -30.18
N ARG A 464 51.48 18.68 -29.06
CA ARG A 464 51.76 19.36 -27.80
C ARG A 464 51.71 20.87 -27.89
N ASP A 465 50.79 21.41 -28.69
CA ASP A 465 50.63 22.84 -28.88
C ASP A 465 49.46 23.46 -28.08
N SER A 466 48.82 22.63 -27.24
CA SER A 466 47.70 22.99 -26.36
C SER A 466 46.37 23.21 -27.10
N MET A 467 46.22 22.61 -28.27
CA MET A 467 44.95 22.41 -28.99
C MET A 467 44.73 20.89 -29.16
N PRO A 468 43.54 20.33 -28.89
CA PRO A 468 43.24 18.91 -29.08
C PRO A 468 43.13 18.50 -30.54
N ASP A 469 43.54 17.27 -30.87
CA ASP A 469 43.52 16.72 -32.23
C ASP A 469 42.13 16.79 -32.87
N SER A 470 41.08 16.56 -32.06
CA SER A 470 39.67 16.61 -32.45
C SER A 470 39.24 18.01 -32.89
N TRP A 471 39.64 19.04 -32.14
CA TRP A 471 39.34 20.45 -32.41
C TRP A 471 40.10 20.97 -33.64
N GLU A 472 41.37 20.60 -33.78
CA GLU A 472 42.15 20.97 -34.96
C GLU A 472 41.59 20.34 -36.24
N SER A 473 41.15 19.08 -36.16
CA SER A 473 40.48 18.38 -37.25
C SER A 473 39.18 19.06 -37.69
N SER A 474 38.35 19.53 -36.74
CA SER A 474 37.06 20.17 -37.06
C SER A 474 37.19 21.49 -37.81
N TYR A 475 38.27 22.25 -37.56
CA TYR A 475 38.55 23.51 -38.26
C TYR A 475 39.51 23.35 -39.44
N GLY A 476 39.93 22.12 -39.74
CA GLY A 476 40.80 21.79 -40.88
C GLY A 476 42.27 22.20 -40.69
N PHE A 477 42.71 22.29 -39.42
CA PHE A 477 44.08 22.49 -38.99
C PHE A 477 44.85 21.14 -38.95
N ASP A 478 46.18 21.19 -38.89
CA ASP A 478 47.04 20.00 -39.04
C ASP A 478 47.51 19.53 -37.67
N TYR A 479 46.76 18.63 -37.05
CA TYR A 479 46.95 18.07 -35.69
C TYR A 479 48.27 17.30 -35.45
N TYR A 480 49.21 17.34 -36.40
CA TYR A 480 50.60 16.89 -36.22
C TYR A 480 51.61 18.06 -36.25
N SER A 481 51.15 19.30 -36.29
CA SER A 481 51.95 20.50 -36.59
C SER A 481 51.54 21.74 -35.79
N ALA A 482 52.24 21.94 -34.66
CA ALA A 482 52.19 23.06 -33.71
C ALA A 482 52.43 24.52 -34.22
N LEU A 483 52.22 24.78 -35.51
CA LEU A 483 52.50 26.06 -36.18
C LEU A 483 51.23 26.88 -36.39
N ASP A 484 50.10 26.24 -36.63
CA ASP A 484 48.78 26.83 -36.83
C ASP A 484 48.17 27.40 -35.55
N GLY A 485 48.55 26.94 -34.36
CA GLY A 485 48.14 27.56 -33.09
C GLY A 485 48.50 29.06 -32.94
N ASN A 486 49.34 29.63 -33.83
CA ASN A 486 49.66 31.06 -33.86
C ASN A 486 49.01 31.84 -35.03
N ASP A 487 48.28 31.16 -35.91
CA ASP A 487 47.63 31.79 -37.06
C ASP A 487 46.35 32.53 -36.61
N ASP A 488 45.93 33.51 -37.42
CA ASP A 488 44.78 34.42 -37.21
C ASP A 488 44.03 34.46 -38.56
N PRO A 489 43.17 33.45 -38.84
CA PRO A 489 42.60 33.24 -40.17
C PRO A 489 41.51 34.25 -40.54
N ASP A 490 40.78 34.77 -39.55
CA ASP A 490 39.67 35.72 -39.73
C ASP A 490 40.06 37.20 -39.59
N GLY A 491 41.23 37.47 -38.99
CA GLY A 491 41.83 38.80 -38.91
C GLY A 491 41.28 39.67 -37.79
N ASP A 492 40.65 39.08 -36.78
CA ASP A 492 40.12 39.77 -35.60
C ASP A 492 41.23 40.16 -34.59
N GLY A 493 42.42 39.52 -34.72
CA GLY A 493 43.61 39.78 -33.93
C GLY A 493 43.83 38.82 -32.74
N ILE A 494 42.98 37.80 -32.58
CA ILE A 494 43.16 36.63 -31.73
C ILE A 494 43.84 35.53 -32.60
N SER A 495 44.47 34.53 -31.99
CA SER A 495 45.10 33.43 -32.76
C SER A 495 44.46 32.11 -32.39
N ASN A 496 44.45 31.13 -33.29
CA ASN A 496 43.79 29.82 -33.11
C ASN A 496 43.86 29.23 -31.70
N ARG A 497 45.04 29.16 -31.06
CA ARG A 497 45.17 28.61 -29.69
C ARG A 497 44.48 29.45 -28.61
N TYR A 498 44.42 30.76 -28.80
CA TYR A 498 43.74 31.69 -27.89
C TYR A 498 42.24 31.69 -28.18
N GLU A 499 41.84 31.34 -29.39
CA GLU A 499 40.45 31.14 -29.76
C GLU A 499 39.93 29.81 -29.22
N PHE A 500 40.70 28.72 -29.36
CA PHE A 500 40.47 27.45 -28.66
C PHE A 500 40.34 27.66 -27.15
N ALA A 501 41.33 28.32 -26.53
CA ALA A 501 41.30 28.61 -25.09
C ALA A 501 40.19 29.59 -24.67
N ALA A 502 39.53 30.27 -25.62
CA ALA A 502 38.42 31.17 -25.37
C ALA A 502 37.07 30.62 -25.88
N GLY A 503 37.05 29.42 -26.48
CA GLY A 503 35.86 28.84 -27.12
C GLY A 503 35.36 29.60 -28.36
N SER A 504 36.14 30.52 -28.92
CA SER A 504 35.74 31.37 -30.06
C SER A 504 36.06 30.73 -31.40
N ASN A 505 35.37 31.17 -32.47
CA ASN A 505 35.50 30.55 -33.79
C ASN A 505 36.66 31.17 -34.61
N PRO A 506 37.71 30.41 -34.96
CA PRO A 506 38.91 30.91 -35.64
C PRO A 506 38.72 31.35 -37.11
N LEU A 507 37.47 31.38 -37.59
CA LEU A 507 37.11 31.72 -38.96
C LEU A 507 36.12 32.90 -39.07
N VAL A 508 35.74 33.55 -37.95
CA VAL A 508 34.65 34.55 -37.90
C VAL A 508 35.02 35.78 -37.05
N ASP A 509 34.94 37.00 -37.63
CA ASP A 509 35.13 38.29 -36.91
C ASP A 509 33.97 38.58 -35.92
N GLU A 510 34.10 38.10 -34.68
CA GLU A 510 33.10 38.14 -33.60
C GLU A 510 32.80 39.56 -33.06
N LEU A 511 33.56 40.60 -33.44
CA LEU A 511 33.42 41.96 -32.90
C LEU A 511 32.59 42.90 -33.78
N ARG A 512 32.00 42.39 -34.86
CA ARG A 512 31.27 43.21 -35.82
C ARG A 512 29.84 43.50 -35.35
N ASP A 513 29.53 44.78 -35.16
CA ASP A 513 28.20 45.31 -34.83
C ASP A 513 27.74 46.25 -35.98
N SER A 514 26.81 45.79 -36.82
CA SER A 514 26.40 46.45 -38.07
C SER A 514 25.39 47.56 -37.87
N ASP A 515 24.61 47.54 -36.79
CA ASP A 515 23.49 48.43 -36.57
C ASP A 515 23.71 49.43 -35.40
N GLY A 516 24.70 49.13 -34.55
CA GLY A 516 25.26 49.99 -33.52
C GLY A 516 24.50 49.95 -32.19
N ASP A 517 23.75 48.89 -31.90
CA ASP A 517 22.97 48.75 -30.66
C ASP A 517 23.73 48.13 -29.48
N SER A 518 25.01 47.79 -29.70
CA SER A 518 25.94 47.19 -28.73
C SER A 518 25.84 45.66 -28.58
N MET A 519 25.08 45.00 -29.44
CA MET A 519 25.14 43.54 -29.65
C MET A 519 25.94 43.24 -30.95
N PRO A 520 26.75 42.16 -31.01
CA PRO A 520 27.45 41.77 -32.24
C PRO A 520 26.56 41.01 -33.25
N ASP A 521 26.79 41.22 -34.56
CA ASP A 521 26.08 40.60 -35.68
C ASP A 521 25.99 39.07 -35.58
N TYR A 522 27.05 38.43 -35.05
CA TYR A 522 27.10 36.97 -34.93
C TYR A 522 26.15 36.48 -33.85
N TRP A 523 26.10 37.16 -32.70
CA TRP A 523 25.28 36.81 -31.55
C TRP A 523 23.81 37.03 -31.89
N GLU A 524 23.49 38.18 -32.52
CA GLU A 524 22.14 38.45 -33.03
C GLU A 524 21.70 37.38 -34.05
N SER A 525 22.59 36.95 -34.95
CA SER A 525 22.26 35.89 -35.91
C SER A 525 22.09 34.52 -35.29
N LEU A 526 22.79 34.24 -34.18
CA LEU A 526 22.76 32.96 -33.49
C LEU A 526 21.40 32.74 -32.81
N TYR A 527 20.90 33.77 -32.10
CA TYR A 527 19.64 33.74 -31.35
C TYR A 527 18.45 34.35 -32.11
N GLY A 528 18.51 34.34 -33.44
CA GLY A 528 17.37 34.70 -34.29
C GLY A 528 16.94 36.18 -34.31
N LEU A 529 17.76 37.09 -33.77
CA LEU A 529 17.58 38.55 -33.82
C LEU A 529 18.00 39.11 -35.21
N ASP A 530 17.73 40.38 -35.49
CA ASP A 530 18.06 41.00 -36.80
C ASP A 530 19.29 41.93 -36.69
N PRO A 531 20.48 41.52 -37.20
CA PRO A 531 21.74 42.30 -37.19
C PRO A 531 21.72 43.67 -37.90
N GLN A 532 20.56 44.09 -38.38
CA GLN A 532 20.34 45.39 -39.02
C GLN A 532 19.29 46.25 -38.30
N ALA A 533 18.74 45.77 -37.18
CA ALA A 533 17.64 46.40 -36.48
C ALA A 533 17.89 46.46 -34.98
N ALA A 534 18.02 47.69 -34.45
CA ALA A 534 18.33 47.92 -33.04
C ALA A 534 17.20 47.43 -32.12
N ASP A 535 17.31 46.17 -31.71
CA ASP A 535 16.34 45.41 -30.93
C ASP A 535 16.87 44.98 -29.56
N ALA A 536 18.05 45.47 -29.16
CA ALA A 536 18.62 45.42 -27.80
C ALA A 536 17.65 45.67 -26.62
N ASP A 537 16.59 46.47 -26.81
CA ASP A 537 15.58 46.78 -25.78
C ASP A 537 14.37 45.78 -25.79
N GLY A 538 14.40 44.77 -26.67
CA GLY A 538 13.41 43.68 -26.76
C GLY A 538 13.62 42.62 -25.68
N ASP A 539 12.63 41.75 -25.49
CA ASP A 539 12.56 40.65 -24.53
C ASP A 539 11.91 39.52 -25.32
N ALA A 540 12.75 38.67 -25.92
CA ALA A 540 12.36 37.80 -27.03
C ALA A 540 11.73 36.48 -26.58
N ASP A 541 12.12 35.98 -25.42
CA ASP A 541 11.64 34.78 -24.72
C ASP A 541 10.62 35.07 -23.60
N GLY A 542 10.61 36.29 -23.05
CA GLY A 542 9.60 36.75 -22.09
C GLY A 542 9.93 36.48 -20.63
N ASP A 543 11.20 36.27 -20.29
CA ASP A 543 11.70 35.97 -18.94
C ASP A 543 11.85 37.25 -18.05
N GLY A 544 11.83 38.43 -18.69
CA GLY A 544 11.96 39.73 -18.03
C GLY A 544 13.35 40.38 -18.16
N LEU A 545 14.32 39.73 -18.80
CA LEU A 545 15.53 40.36 -19.32
C LEU A 545 15.24 41.03 -20.67
N SER A 546 16.22 41.78 -21.15
CA SER A 546 16.20 42.26 -22.54
C SER A 546 17.35 41.63 -23.30
N ASN A 547 17.26 41.55 -24.62
CA ASN A 547 18.29 40.96 -25.48
C ASN A 547 19.71 41.46 -25.13
N LEU A 548 19.85 42.76 -24.80
CA LEU A 548 21.13 43.32 -24.39
C LEU A 548 21.55 42.93 -22.97
N GLN A 549 20.61 42.78 -22.05
CA GLN A 549 20.88 42.26 -20.70
C GLN A 549 21.29 40.80 -20.75
N GLU A 550 20.69 40.01 -21.63
CA GLU A 550 21.03 38.61 -21.84
C GLU A 550 22.43 38.46 -22.40
N PHE A 551 22.76 39.22 -23.46
CA PHE A 551 24.12 39.32 -23.97
C PHE A 551 25.15 39.72 -22.89
N GLN A 552 24.74 40.52 -21.90
CA GLN A 552 25.61 40.93 -20.79
C GLN A 552 25.68 39.91 -19.65
N ALA A 553 24.62 39.12 -19.45
CA ALA A 553 24.54 38.05 -18.47
C ALA A 553 25.20 36.76 -18.98
N GLY A 554 25.36 36.61 -20.30
CA GLY A 554 25.85 35.38 -20.92
C GLY A 554 24.73 34.39 -21.26
N THR A 555 23.48 34.84 -21.18
CA THR A 555 22.27 34.04 -21.39
C THR A 555 21.75 34.15 -22.83
N TYR A 556 20.70 33.40 -23.15
CA TYR A 556 20.23 33.19 -24.52
C TYR A 556 18.91 33.92 -24.82
N ALA A 557 18.92 34.88 -25.77
CA ALA A 557 17.75 35.70 -26.16
C ALA A 557 16.48 34.95 -26.60
N ASP A 558 16.57 33.65 -26.87
CA ASP A 558 15.47 32.81 -27.29
C ASP A 558 15.16 31.67 -26.32
N ASN A 559 15.85 31.61 -25.18
CA ASN A 559 15.65 30.59 -24.15
C ASN A 559 15.54 31.23 -22.77
N PRO A 560 14.34 31.17 -22.12
CA PRO A 560 14.09 31.84 -20.85
C PRO A 560 14.80 31.23 -19.63
N ASP A 561 15.52 30.12 -19.80
CA ASP A 561 16.22 29.36 -18.76
C ASP A 561 17.48 28.75 -19.37
N THR A 562 18.60 29.47 -19.27
CA THR A 562 19.83 29.18 -20.03
C THR A 562 20.56 27.93 -19.54
N ASP A 563 20.57 27.68 -18.24
CA ASP A 563 21.28 26.54 -17.63
C ASP A 563 20.38 25.35 -17.32
N GLY A 564 19.07 25.48 -17.50
CA GLY A 564 18.11 24.39 -17.41
C GLY A 564 17.75 24.02 -15.98
N ASP A 565 18.02 24.89 -15.00
CA ASP A 565 17.71 24.63 -13.59
C ASP A 565 16.26 24.97 -13.21
N GLN A 566 15.43 25.31 -14.20
CA GLN A 566 14.01 25.69 -14.08
C GLN A 566 13.76 27.03 -13.38
N LEU A 567 14.80 27.81 -13.09
CA LEU A 567 14.67 29.22 -12.74
C LEU A 567 14.82 30.08 -14.01
N PRO A 568 13.88 31.00 -14.31
CA PRO A 568 14.06 31.88 -15.46
C PRO A 568 15.26 32.83 -15.28
N ASP A 569 16.05 33.06 -16.34
CA ASP A 569 17.26 33.90 -16.28
C ASP A 569 16.97 35.29 -15.66
N GLY A 570 15.82 35.88 -16.01
CA GLY A 570 15.37 37.16 -15.47
C GLY A 570 14.99 37.14 -13.99
N PHE A 571 14.50 36.01 -13.48
CA PHE A 571 14.28 35.79 -12.05
C PHE A 571 15.63 35.73 -11.33
N GLU A 572 16.56 34.94 -11.83
CA GLU A 572 17.88 34.76 -11.25
C GLU A 572 18.69 36.05 -11.21
N VAL A 573 18.74 36.80 -12.31
CA VAL A 573 19.40 38.11 -12.38
C VAL A 573 18.75 39.10 -11.40
N THR A 574 17.43 39.01 -11.19
CA THR A 574 16.71 39.89 -10.26
C THR A 574 17.10 39.63 -8.81
N TYR A 575 17.22 38.37 -8.41
CA TYR A 575 17.51 37.96 -7.04
C TYR A 575 19.00 37.69 -6.76
N GLY A 576 19.85 37.70 -7.80
CA GLY A 576 21.30 37.61 -7.70
C GLY A 576 21.87 36.18 -7.74
N PHE A 577 21.12 35.25 -8.34
CA PHE A 577 21.58 33.91 -8.73
C PHE A 577 22.37 33.98 -10.06
N ASP A 578 22.96 32.86 -10.48
CA ASP A 578 23.90 32.81 -11.62
C ASP A 578 23.26 32.05 -12.81
N PRO A 579 22.75 32.77 -13.83
CA PRO A 579 21.82 32.22 -14.84
C PRO A 579 22.48 31.42 -15.96
N VAL A 580 23.70 30.94 -15.74
CA VAL A 580 24.48 30.19 -16.75
C VAL A 580 25.15 28.98 -16.10
N LEU A 581 24.80 28.67 -14.86
CA LEU A 581 25.39 27.64 -14.05
C LEU A 581 24.28 27.03 -13.21
N ASP A 582 23.85 25.84 -13.64
CA ASP A 582 23.07 24.94 -12.79
C ASP A 582 23.87 24.70 -11.49
N ASN A 583 23.42 25.39 -10.45
CA ASN A 583 24.06 25.43 -9.14
C ASN A 583 23.11 24.92 -8.04
N GLY A 584 22.00 24.29 -8.43
CA GLY A 584 20.93 23.90 -7.53
C GLY A 584 20.26 25.09 -6.83
N ALA A 585 20.25 26.27 -7.46
CA ALA A 585 19.57 27.44 -6.91
C ALA A 585 18.07 27.16 -6.76
N GLN A 586 17.47 26.43 -7.69
CA GLN A 586 16.08 25.98 -7.63
C GLN A 586 15.71 25.34 -6.28
N ASN A 587 16.59 24.49 -5.75
CA ASN A 587 16.39 23.70 -4.53
C ASN A 587 16.86 24.41 -3.24
N SER A 588 17.30 25.66 -3.35
CA SER A 588 17.76 26.45 -2.19
C SER A 588 16.59 27.14 -1.48
N ASP A 589 16.64 27.25 -0.15
CA ASP A 589 15.69 28.05 0.66
C ASP A 589 16.48 29.15 1.42
N PRO A 590 16.77 30.31 0.77
CA PRO A 590 17.70 31.28 1.30
C PRO A 590 17.17 32.07 2.52
N ASP A 591 15.86 32.23 2.65
CA ASP A 591 15.23 32.99 3.74
C ASP A 591 14.57 32.12 4.83
N ASN A 592 14.59 30.80 4.64
CA ASN A 592 14.21 29.73 5.58
C ASN A 592 12.73 29.77 5.94
N ASP A 593 11.88 29.98 4.94
CA ASP A 593 10.44 30.07 5.10
C ASP A 593 9.69 28.77 4.73
N GLY A 594 10.40 27.85 4.08
CA GLY A 594 9.91 26.53 3.70
C GLY A 594 9.49 26.39 2.23
N LEU A 595 9.60 27.45 1.42
CA LEU A 595 9.62 27.36 -0.04
C LEU A 595 11.07 27.41 -0.52
N ASP A 596 11.39 26.58 -1.50
CA ASP A 596 12.63 26.72 -2.25
C ASP A 596 12.49 27.80 -3.34
N THR A 597 13.61 28.27 -3.87
CA THR A 597 13.65 29.37 -4.83
C THR A 597 12.79 29.09 -6.06
N GLY A 598 12.70 27.84 -6.50
CA GLY A 598 11.86 27.40 -7.62
C GLY A 598 10.37 27.52 -7.31
N ALA A 599 9.94 27.05 -6.13
CA ALA A 599 8.58 27.21 -5.65
C ALA A 599 8.21 28.70 -5.54
N GLU A 600 9.11 29.52 -5.03
CA GLU A 600 8.90 30.96 -4.91
C GLU A 600 8.76 31.66 -6.26
N ALA A 601 9.57 31.26 -7.26
CA ALA A 601 9.41 31.73 -8.63
C ALA A 601 8.02 31.40 -9.19
N ALA A 602 7.49 30.21 -8.88
CA ALA A 602 6.18 29.76 -9.36
C ALA A 602 5.00 30.50 -8.71
N VAL A 603 5.04 30.76 -7.39
CA VAL A 603 4.01 31.55 -6.69
C VAL A 603 4.22 33.06 -6.78
N GLY A 604 5.39 33.52 -7.21
CA GLY A 604 5.75 34.93 -7.37
C GLY A 604 6.14 35.63 -6.07
N THR A 605 6.56 34.86 -5.07
CA THR A 605 7.10 35.34 -3.79
C THR A 605 8.59 35.68 -3.93
N SER A 606 9.19 36.19 -2.87
CA SER A 606 10.56 36.70 -2.88
C SER A 606 11.50 35.75 -2.14
N PRO A 607 12.51 35.13 -2.81
CA PRO A 607 13.49 34.20 -2.21
C PRO A 607 14.44 34.74 -1.15
N LEU A 608 14.21 35.97 -0.74
CA LEU A 608 15.01 36.70 0.22
C LEU A 608 14.12 37.38 1.28
N ASP A 609 12.81 37.15 1.27
CA ASP A 609 11.82 37.74 2.16
C ASP A 609 10.70 36.75 2.51
N ALA A 610 10.90 36.03 3.62
CA ALA A 610 10.02 35.00 4.18
C ALA A 610 8.56 35.42 4.51
N ASP A 611 8.10 36.61 4.12
CA ASP A 611 6.75 37.17 4.33
C ASP A 611 6.54 38.26 3.25
N SER A 612 6.31 37.82 2.01
CA SER A 612 6.35 38.63 0.79
C SER A 612 5.31 39.77 0.77
N ASP A 613 4.17 39.58 1.42
CA ASP A 613 3.10 40.58 1.49
C ASP A 613 3.02 41.34 2.83
N GLY A 614 3.75 40.90 3.84
CA GLY A 614 3.93 41.57 5.12
C GLY A 614 2.75 41.45 6.07
N ASP A 615 1.93 40.41 5.96
CA ASP A 615 0.77 40.16 6.81
C ASP A 615 1.13 39.45 8.14
N GLY A 616 2.29 38.79 8.16
CA GLY A 616 2.87 38.09 9.31
C GLY A 616 2.71 36.58 9.33
N VAL A 617 2.18 35.96 8.27
CA VAL A 617 2.32 34.54 7.93
C VAL A 617 3.48 34.41 6.93
N ILE A 618 4.26 33.32 7.02
CA ILE A 618 5.40 33.12 6.11
C ILE A 618 4.93 32.44 4.83
N ASP A 619 5.55 32.74 3.68
CA ASP A 619 5.02 32.36 2.37
C ASP A 619 4.83 30.84 2.26
N GLY A 620 5.80 30.06 2.76
CA GLY A 620 5.70 28.58 2.81
C GLY A 620 4.59 27.99 3.68
N THR A 621 3.87 28.82 4.44
CA THR A 621 2.69 28.41 5.21
C THR A 621 1.44 29.22 4.89
N ASP A 622 1.54 30.16 3.96
CA ASP A 622 0.46 31.04 3.56
C ASP A 622 -0.22 30.49 2.30
N ALA A 623 -1.55 30.28 2.37
CA ALA A 623 -2.32 29.87 1.19
C ALA A 623 -2.43 31.00 0.15
N PHE A 624 -2.22 32.25 0.55
CA PHE A 624 -2.30 33.45 -0.27
C PHE A 624 -1.10 34.38 -0.02
N PRO A 625 0.14 33.94 -0.32
CA PRO A 625 1.40 34.62 0.07
C PRO A 625 1.63 36.01 -0.58
N LEU A 626 0.67 36.49 -1.36
CA LEU A 626 0.69 37.80 -2.04
C LEU A 626 -0.52 38.69 -1.69
N ASP A 627 -1.45 38.24 -0.83
CA ASP A 627 -2.59 39.04 -0.35
C ASP A 627 -2.59 39.14 1.17
N GLY A 628 -1.95 40.18 1.70
CA GLY A 628 -1.86 40.37 3.15
C GLY A 628 -3.14 40.78 3.88
N ASN A 629 -4.30 40.43 3.34
CA ASN A 629 -5.58 40.40 4.05
C ASN A 629 -6.15 38.99 4.19
N GLU A 630 -5.49 37.97 3.66
CA GLU A 630 -5.95 36.59 3.63
C GLU A 630 -4.76 35.63 3.79
N SER A 631 -4.95 34.55 4.54
CA SER A 631 -3.89 33.55 4.71
C SER A 631 -4.38 32.13 4.93
N LEU A 632 -5.70 31.91 4.97
CA LEU A 632 -6.29 30.59 5.18
C LEU A 632 -7.25 30.25 4.04
N ASP A 633 -7.15 29.02 3.56
CA ASP A 633 -8.10 28.35 2.67
C ASP A 633 -8.44 27.00 3.31
N THR A 634 -9.47 26.96 4.15
CA THR A 634 -9.75 25.77 4.97
C THR A 634 -10.15 24.55 4.14
N ASP A 635 -10.80 24.76 2.99
CA ASP A 635 -11.28 23.69 2.12
C ASP A 635 -10.46 23.50 0.83
N ASN A 636 -9.47 24.37 0.60
CA ASN A 636 -8.57 24.38 -0.56
C ASN A 636 -9.31 24.56 -1.90
N ASP A 637 -10.39 25.33 -1.93
CA ASP A 637 -11.14 25.62 -3.15
C ASP A 637 -10.57 26.79 -3.98
N GLY A 638 -9.57 27.48 -3.44
CA GLY A 638 -8.90 28.66 -4.00
C GLY A 638 -9.52 29.99 -3.58
N THR A 639 -10.54 29.98 -2.73
CA THR A 639 -11.17 31.16 -2.12
C THR A 639 -10.84 31.21 -0.64
N GLY A 640 -10.09 32.21 -0.20
CA GLY A 640 -9.71 32.28 1.22
C GLY A 640 -10.88 32.62 2.15
N ASN A 641 -10.75 32.22 3.42
CA ASN A 641 -11.83 32.23 4.41
C ASN A 641 -12.48 33.61 4.65
N ASN A 642 -11.77 34.74 4.45
CA ASN A 642 -12.41 36.06 4.59
C ASN A 642 -13.36 36.40 3.43
N ALA A 643 -13.22 35.72 2.29
CA ALA A 643 -14.02 35.88 1.09
C ALA A 643 -15.04 34.74 0.89
N ASP A 644 -14.77 33.56 1.44
CA ASP A 644 -15.65 32.40 1.37
C ASP A 644 -16.87 32.53 2.31
N PRO A 645 -18.09 32.18 1.87
CA PRO A 645 -19.27 32.09 2.75
C PRO A 645 -19.52 30.70 3.39
N ASP A 646 -18.70 29.69 3.10
CA ASP A 646 -18.77 28.29 3.51
C ASP A 646 -17.35 27.71 3.64
N ASP A 647 -16.61 28.17 4.67
CA ASP A 647 -15.16 27.97 4.83
C ASP A 647 -14.71 26.49 4.77
N ASP A 648 -15.56 25.53 5.13
CA ASP A 648 -15.21 24.09 5.14
C ASP A 648 -15.96 23.25 4.08
N ASN A 649 -16.73 23.91 3.22
CA ASN A 649 -17.46 23.35 2.08
C ASN A 649 -18.39 22.17 2.45
N ASP A 650 -19.01 22.21 3.63
CA ASP A 650 -19.91 21.15 4.10
C ASP A 650 -21.39 21.33 3.69
N GLU A 651 -21.63 22.31 2.81
CA GLU A 651 -22.92 22.80 2.33
C GLU A 651 -23.72 23.61 3.36
N MET A 652 -23.13 23.94 4.53
CA MET A 652 -23.72 24.84 5.53
C MET A 652 -22.95 26.17 5.60
N PRO A 653 -23.59 27.33 5.33
CA PRO A 653 -22.86 28.62 5.39
C PRO A 653 -22.40 29.00 6.79
N ASP A 654 -21.21 29.62 6.96
CA ASP A 654 -20.63 29.97 8.27
C ASP A 654 -21.59 30.78 9.14
N THR A 655 -22.35 31.68 8.51
CA THR A 655 -23.31 32.53 9.22
C THR A 655 -24.43 31.74 9.89
N TRP A 656 -24.78 30.58 9.34
CA TRP A 656 -25.76 29.65 9.90
C TRP A 656 -25.12 28.81 11.01
N GLU A 657 -23.92 28.28 10.78
CA GLU A 657 -23.20 27.49 11.77
C GLU A 657 -22.86 28.30 13.03
N GLN A 658 -22.33 29.51 12.87
CA GLN A 658 -22.10 30.45 13.97
C GLN A 658 -23.40 30.79 14.73
N GLN A 659 -24.55 30.77 14.06
CA GLN A 659 -25.84 31.01 14.73
C GLN A 659 -26.18 29.87 15.71
N TYR A 660 -25.84 28.63 15.36
CA TYR A 660 -26.14 27.43 16.16
C TYR A 660 -24.95 26.94 17.01
N GLY A 661 -23.77 27.56 16.87
CA GLY A 661 -22.57 27.24 17.62
C GLY A 661 -21.82 26.02 17.08
N LEU A 662 -22.00 25.74 15.79
CA LEU A 662 -21.17 24.85 14.99
C LEU A 662 -19.88 25.59 14.58
N ASP A 663 -18.90 24.83 14.09
CA ASP A 663 -17.55 25.29 13.78
C ASP A 663 -17.36 25.38 12.26
N PRO A 664 -17.39 26.59 11.66
CA PRO A 664 -17.30 26.77 10.21
C PRO A 664 -16.01 26.31 9.55
N LEU A 665 -15.05 25.83 10.34
CA LEU A 665 -13.76 25.34 9.87
C LEU A 665 -13.67 23.81 9.97
N ASN A 666 -14.79 23.12 10.16
CA ASN A 666 -14.84 21.69 10.46
C ASN A 666 -16.09 21.01 9.88
N ALA A 667 -15.95 20.59 8.63
CA ALA A 667 -16.98 19.90 7.85
C ALA A 667 -17.54 18.60 8.47
N ALA A 668 -16.84 18.03 9.46
CA ALA A 668 -17.30 16.82 10.14
C ALA A 668 -18.49 17.11 11.07
N ASP A 669 -18.69 18.36 11.50
CA ASP A 669 -19.77 18.70 12.40
C ASP A 669 -21.14 18.76 11.69
N ALA A 670 -21.21 18.97 10.37
CA ALA A 670 -22.39 18.73 9.54
C ALA A 670 -23.03 17.36 9.78
N GLN A 671 -22.21 16.32 9.96
CA GLN A 671 -22.68 14.96 10.22
C GLN A 671 -22.90 14.66 11.71
N GLY A 672 -22.60 15.61 12.59
CA GLY A 672 -22.95 15.57 14.00
C GLY A 672 -24.46 15.69 14.21
N ASP A 673 -24.93 15.22 15.37
CA ASP A 673 -26.33 15.31 15.82
C ASP A 673 -26.30 16.07 17.15
N LEU A 674 -26.51 17.39 17.08
CA LEU A 674 -26.28 18.30 18.19
C LEU A 674 -27.34 18.17 19.31
N ASP A 675 -28.57 17.76 18.99
CA ASP A 675 -29.66 17.63 19.96
C ASP A 675 -30.08 16.18 20.29
N GLY A 676 -29.54 15.20 19.58
CA GLY A 676 -29.64 13.77 19.82
C GLY A 676 -30.92 13.14 19.27
N ASP A 677 -31.52 13.71 18.23
CA ASP A 677 -32.78 13.30 17.63
C ASP A 677 -32.63 12.38 16.39
N GLU A 678 -31.39 12.03 16.05
CA GLU A 678 -30.96 11.23 14.91
C GLU A 678 -31.05 11.92 13.54
N LEU A 679 -31.20 13.23 13.52
CA LEU A 679 -30.94 14.07 12.36
C LEU A 679 -29.56 14.69 12.51
N THR A 680 -28.79 14.67 11.42
CA THR A 680 -27.52 15.40 11.41
C THR A 680 -27.77 16.89 11.25
N ASN A 681 -26.88 17.74 11.75
CA ASN A 681 -26.95 19.20 11.63
C ASN A 681 -27.23 19.65 10.18
N HIS A 682 -26.59 19.03 9.19
CA HIS A 682 -26.81 19.31 7.77
C HIS A 682 -28.21 18.92 7.27
N GLU A 683 -28.72 17.75 7.67
CA GLU A 683 -30.10 17.35 7.37
C GLU A 683 -31.11 18.35 7.94
N GLU A 684 -30.81 18.92 9.11
CA GLU A 684 -31.65 19.93 9.73
C GLU A 684 -31.58 21.27 9.02
N PHE A 685 -30.41 21.70 8.57
CA PHE A 685 -30.24 22.84 7.69
C PHE A 685 -31.13 22.72 6.43
N ILE A 686 -31.06 21.57 5.75
CA ILE A 686 -31.89 21.27 4.56
C ILE A 686 -33.39 21.34 4.89
N ARG A 687 -33.79 20.86 6.09
CA ARG A 687 -35.18 20.82 6.54
C ARG A 687 -35.67 22.15 7.11
N GLY A 688 -34.76 23.07 7.42
CA GLY A 688 -35.05 24.32 8.13
C GLY A 688 -35.49 24.09 9.58
N THR A 689 -34.99 23.02 10.19
CA THR A 689 -35.18 22.64 11.60
C THR A 689 -34.06 23.27 12.47
N ASP A 690 -34.25 23.25 13.79
CA ASP A 690 -33.31 23.86 14.75
C ASP A 690 -32.44 22.76 15.38
N PRO A 691 -31.14 22.69 15.04
CA PRO A 691 -30.26 21.60 15.47
C PRO A 691 -29.94 21.56 16.96
N THR A 692 -30.56 22.44 17.73
CA THR A 692 -30.43 22.47 19.19
C THR A 692 -31.72 22.00 19.90
N ASN A 693 -32.74 21.55 19.15
CA ASN A 693 -34.09 21.36 19.67
C ASN A 693 -34.80 20.08 19.19
N VAL A 694 -34.59 19.00 19.96
CA VAL A 694 -35.19 17.65 19.84
C VAL A 694 -36.73 17.58 19.74
N LEU A 695 -37.45 18.69 19.97
CA LEU A 695 -38.92 18.74 19.94
C LEU A 695 -39.46 19.47 18.70
N ASP A 696 -38.64 19.73 17.71
CA ASP A 696 -39.09 20.51 16.58
C ASP A 696 -39.93 19.68 15.57
N PRO A 697 -40.72 20.35 14.71
CA PRO A 697 -41.67 19.67 13.84
C PRO A 697 -40.99 18.86 12.73
N GLY A 698 -40.78 17.57 12.96
CA GLY A 698 -40.16 16.67 11.99
C GLY A 698 -39.61 15.40 12.64
N ASN A 699 -39.25 15.49 13.92
CA ASN A 699 -38.45 14.48 14.60
C ASN A 699 -39.32 13.38 15.22
N PRO A 700 -38.85 12.12 15.24
CA PRO A 700 -39.63 10.98 15.72
C PRO A 700 -39.76 10.91 17.26
N PHE A 701 -40.62 11.73 17.86
CA PHE A 701 -40.81 11.78 19.33
C PHE A 701 -41.66 10.64 19.96
N LEU A 702 -42.21 9.72 19.16
CA LEU A 702 -43.11 8.64 19.60
C LEU A 702 -42.84 7.34 18.84
N HIS A 703 -42.64 6.25 19.58
CA HIS A 703 -42.48 4.88 19.06
C HIS A 703 -43.45 3.90 19.74
N THR A 704 -43.88 2.87 19.02
CA THR A 704 -44.71 1.78 19.59
C THR A 704 -44.34 0.44 18.99
N GLU A 705 -44.33 -0.61 19.79
CA GLU A 705 -44.00 -1.96 19.34
C GLU A 705 -44.61 -3.06 20.23
N VAL A 706 -44.48 -4.31 19.81
CA VAL A 706 -44.90 -5.50 20.57
C VAL A 706 -43.71 -6.41 20.81
N LEU A 707 -43.34 -6.58 22.06
CA LEU A 707 -42.37 -7.60 22.47
C LEU A 707 -43.08 -8.96 22.45
N PRO A 708 -42.59 -9.95 21.68
CA PRO A 708 -43.30 -11.21 21.50
C PRO A 708 -43.31 -12.08 22.77
N SER A 709 -42.33 -11.92 23.66
CA SER A 709 -42.21 -12.70 24.89
C SER A 709 -41.38 -11.96 25.95
N VAL A 710 -42.02 -11.58 27.06
CA VAL A 710 -41.38 -11.09 28.28
C VAL A 710 -41.63 -12.11 29.40
N THR A 711 -40.62 -12.42 30.21
CA THR A 711 -40.69 -13.48 31.22
C THR A 711 -40.61 -12.96 32.66
N THR A 712 -40.94 -13.81 33.64
CA THR A 712 -40.92 -13.48 35.08
C THR A 712 -39.58 -13.71 35.79
N ASP A 713 -38.64 -14.39 35.15
CA ASP A 713 -37.41 -14.92 35.73
C ASP A 713 -36.15 -14.10 35.38
N THR A 714 -36.21 -13.20 34.40
CA THR A 714 -35.06 -12.41 33.97
C THR A 714 -35.48 -11.03 33.45
N TRP A 715 -34.67 -10.02 33.76
CA TRP A 715 -34.81 -8.70 33.15
C TRP A 715 -34.32 -8.75 31.71
N MET A 716 -35.18 -8.36 30.78
CA MET A 716 -34.85 -8.22 29.37
C MET A 716 -34.55 -6.75 29.07
N THR A 717 -33.42 -6.46 28.44
CA THR A 717 -33.15 -5.11 27.93
C THR A 717 -33.82 -4.94 26.57
N VAL A 718 -34.58 -3.87 26.43
CA VAL A 718 -35.19 -3.42 25.18
C VAL A 718 -34.36 -2.27 24.67
N THR A 719 -33.74 -2.44 23.51
CA THR A 719 -33.07 -1.36 22.77
C THR A 719 -34.10 -0.64 21.93
N LEU A 720 -34.08 0.68 21.97
CA LEU A 720 -34.92 1.55 21.16
C LEU A 720 -34.16 1.87 19.88
N GLY A 721 -34.88 1.90 18.76
CA GLY A 721 -34.32 2.34 17.47
C GLY A 721 -34.24 3.86 17.34
N HIS A 722 -34.62 4.60 18.39
CA HIS A 722 -34.54 6.04 18.51
C HIS A 722 -33.96 6.41 19.88
N SER A 723 -33.08 7.42 19.94
CA SER A 723 -32.62 8.01 21.19
C SER A 723 -33.64 9.02 21.75
N TYR A 724 -33.75 9.07 23.08
CA TYR A 724 -34.68 9.93 23.82
C TYR A 724 -33.91 10.66 24.93
N GLN A 725 -34.14 11.94 25.17
CA GLN A 725 -33.51 12.61 26.31
C GLN A 725 -34.15 12.15 27.63
N GLN A 726 -35.47 12.04 27.67
CA GLN A 726 -36.28 11.64 28.83
C GLN A 726 -37.44 10.74 28.40
N PRO A 727 -37.19 9.45 28.10
CA PRO A 727 -38.23 8.55 27.61
C PRO A 727 -39.31 8.29 28.65
N VAL A 728 -40.57 8.40 28.24
CA VAL A 728 -41.77 7.98 28.97
C VAL A 728 -42.28 6.68 28.37
N VAL A 729 -42.11 5.58 29.10
CA VAL A 729 -42.46 4.23 28.63
C VAL A 729 -43.74 3.74 29.29
N VAL A 730 -44.73 3.33 28.49
CA VAL A 730 -45.97 2.71 28.97
C VAL A 730 -46.15 1.35 28.33
N THR A 731 -46.60 0.36 29.13
CA THR A 731 -46.71 -1.03 28.66
C THR A 731 -48.10 -1.62 28.90
N THR A 732 -48.43 -2.65 28.14
CA THR A 732 -49.66 -3.43 28.34
C THR A 732 -49.42 -4.90 28.02
N PRO A 733 -49.61 -5.82 28.98
CA PRO A 733 -49.45 -7.25 28.73
C PRO A 733 -50.67 -7.84 28.02
N LEU A 734 -50.45 -8.81 27.14
CA LEU A 734 -51.49 -9.62 26.51
C LEU A 734 -51.69 -10.93 27.27
N TYR A 735 -52.84 -11.06 27.94
CA TYR A 735 -53.20 -12.22 28.73
C TYR A 735 -53.93 -13.27 27.91
N GLY A 736 -53.53 -14.53 28.11
CA GLY A 736 -54.26 -15.70 27.65
C GLY A 736 -55.37 -16.12 28.63
N PHE A 737 -55.97 -17.29 28.39
CA PHE A 737 -57.04 -17.83 29.23
C PHE A 737 -56.55 -18.22 30.64
N ASP A 738 -55.37 -18.83 30.74
CA ASP A 738 -54.79 -19.38 31.98
C ASP A 738 -53.68 -18.50 32.58
N THR A 739 -53.60 -17.22 32.18
CA THR A 739 -52.55 -16.31 32.67
C THR A 739 -52.77 -15.96 34.14
N PRO A 740 -51.80 -16.23 35.05
CA PRO A 740 -51.88 -15.82 36.46
C PRO A 740 -51.76 -14.29 36.59
N PRO A 741 -52.10 -13.69 37.75
CA PRO A 741 -51.97 -12.25 37.93
C PRO A 741 -50.50 -11.81 37.88
N VAL A 742 -50.16 -11.04 36.84
CA VAL A 742 -48.79 -10.56 36.59
C VAL A 742 -48.76 -9.09 36.19
N VAL A 743 -47.82 -8.33 36.72
CA VAL A 743 -47.61 -6.94 36.30
C VAL A 743 -46.33 -6.79 35.52
N VAL A 744 -46.28 -5.82 34.63
CA VAL A 744 -45.05 -5.45 33.93
C VAL A 744 -44.24 -4.51 34.81
N ARG A 745 -42.96 -4.84 35.00
CA ARG A 745 -41.98 -4.01 35.72
C ARG A 745 -41.01 -3.41 34.71
N ILE A 746 -40.67 -2.13 34.91
CA ILE A 746 -39.67 -1.41 34.12
C ILE A 746 -38.59 -0.86 35.07
N ARG A 747 -37.35 -0.84 34.62
CA ARG A 747 -36.25 -0.11 35.26
C ARG A 747 -35.23 0.35 34.24
N ASN A 748 -34.24 1.14 34.68
CA ASN A 748 -33.10 1.55 33.87
C ASN A 748 -33.50 2.18 32.51
N ALA A 749 -34.64 2.88 32.47
CA ALA A 749 -35.00 3.68 31.31
C ALA A 749 -33.97 4.79 31.13
N SER A 750 -33.39 4.84 29.95
CA SER A 750 -32.33 5.75 29.52
C SER A 750 -32.50 5.99 28.02
N ALA A 751 -31.65 6.81 27.43
CA ALA A 751 -31.93 7.41 26.13
C ALA A 751 -32.35 6.42 25.03
N ASN A 752 -31.65 5.31 24.90
CA ASN A 752 -31.90 4.32 23.85
C ASN A 752 -32.31 2.94 24.38
N ARG A 753 -32.67 2.82 25.67
CA ARG A 753 -33.03 1.51 26.23
C ARG A 753 -33.83 1.58 27.53
N PHE A 754 -34.54 0.49 27.84
CA PHE A 754 -35.08 0.21 29.17
C PHE A 754 -35.05 -1.29 29.46
N ASP A 755 -35.03 -1.67 30.73
CA ASP A 755 -35.17 -3.07 31.14
C ASP A 755 -36.63 -3.38 31.51
N ILE A 756 -37.12 -4.53 31.09
CA ILE A 756 -38.49 -4.99 31.32
C ILE A 756 -38.52 -6.43 31.87
N MET A 757 -39.45 -6.72 32.77
CA MET A 757 -39.78 -8.10 33.18
C MET A 757 -41.25 -8.20 33.58
N LEU A 758 -41.78 -9.42 33.63
CA LEU A 758 -43.05 -9.71 34.32
C LEU A 758 -42.79 -9.98 35.80
N GLN A 759 -43.74 -9.66 36.67
CA GLN A 759 -43.68 -10.05 38.08
C GLN A 759 -44.99 -10.69 38.52
N ARG A 760 -44.87 -11.87 39.15
CA ARG A 760 -45.97 -12.60 39.78
C ARG A 760 -46.48 -11.85 41.01
N VAL A 761 -47.76 -11.49 40.97
CA VAL A 761 -48.43 -10.75 42.05
C VAL A 761 -48.88 -11.68 43.18
N ASP A 762 -49.18 -12.94 42.85
CA ASP A 762 -49.53 -14.01 43.79
C ASP A 762 -48.32 -14.57 44.59
N GLY A 763 -47.11 -14.09 44.30
CA GLY A 763 -45.87 -14.50 44.98
C GLY A 763 -45.36 -15.88 44.57
N ALA A 764 -45.95 -16.52 43.56
CA ALA A 764 -45.45 -17.78 43.02
C ALA A 764 -44.21 -17.58 42.16
N SER A 765 -43.41 -18.64 41.99
CA SER A 765 -42.12 -18.59 41.28
C SER A 765 -42.07 -19.38 39.98
N ASP A 766 -43.19 -19.98 39.54
CA ASP A 766 -43.25 -20.64 38.24
C ASP A 766 -43.23 -19.60 37.10
N PRO A 767 -42.44 -19.85 36.03
CA PRO A 767 -42.20 -18.87 35.00
C PRO A 767 -43.45 -18.62 34.16
N VAL A 768 -43.70 -17.34 33.85
CA VAL A 768 -44.74 -16.90 32.91
C VAL A 768 -44.08 -16.13 31.79
N SER A 769 -44.51 -16.36 30.55
CA SER A 769 -44.10 -15.63 29.35
C SER A 769 -45.32 -15.07 28.64
N LEU A 770 -45.33 -13.77 28.34
CA LEU A 770 -46.43 -13.10 27.64
C LEU A 770 -45.89 -12.09 26.62
N PRO A 771 -46.61 -11.85 25.51
CA PRO A 771 -46.39 -10.67 24.70
C PRO A 771 -46.70 -9.40 25.50
N VAL A 772 -45.89 -8.35 25.31
CA VAL A 772 -46.09 -7.05 25.94
C VAL A 772 -46.01 -5.96 24.89
N HIS A 773 -47.10 -5.19 24.77
CA HIS A 773 -47.13 -3.98 23.96
C HIS A 773 -46.44 -2.86 24.74
N TYR A 774 -45.64 -2.03 24.06
CA TYR A 774 -45.09 -0.83 24.67
C TYR A 774 -45.16 0.37 23.74
N MET A 775 -45.14 1.54 24.37
CA MET A 775 -45.00 2.84 23.75
C MET A 775 -43.89 3.58 24.48
N VAL A 776 -43.08 4.32 23.72
CA VAL A 776 -42.12 5.29 24.23
C VAL A 776 -42.44 6.66 23.63
N VAL A 777 -42.41 7.69 24.47
CA VAL A 777 -42.63 9.09 24.08
C VAL A 777 -41.60 9.96 24.78
N GLU A 778 -40.99 10.90 24.06
CA GLU A 778 -40.12 11.90 24.69
C GLU A 778 -40.92 12.79 25.67
N ALA A 779 -40.36 13.10 26.83
CA ALA A 779 -41.06 13.97 27.78
C ALA A 779 -41.19 15.38 27.19
N GLY A 780 -42.41 15.92 27.12
CA GLY A 780 -42.66 17.17 26.41
C GLY A 780 -44.13 17.57 26.37
N THR A 781 -44.38 18.74 25.78
CA THR A 781 -45.73 19.26 25.52
C THR A 781 -45.93 19.42 24.02
N TYR A 782 -46.85 18.64 23.46
CA TYR A 782 -47.14 18.55 22.04
C TYR A 782 -48.48 19.21 21.74
N ASN A 783 -48.56 19.96 20.64
CA ASN A 783 -49.78 20.60 20.18
C ASN A 783 -50.18 20.21 18.76
N GLN A 784 -51.47 20.32 18.49
CA GLN A 784 -52.08 19.89 17.23
C GLN A 784 -51.49 20.54 15.98
N THR A 785 -51.13 21.82 16.06
CA THR A 785 -50.69 22.62 14.89
C THR A 785 -49.28 22.24 14.46
N GLN A 786 -48.37 22.03 15.41
CA GLN A 786 -46.97 21.73 15.15
C GLN A 786 -46.71 20.21 15.02
N HIS A 787 -47.33 19.39 15.88
CA HIS A 787 -46.97 17.98 16.02
C HIS A 787 -48.06 17.01 15.53
N GLY A 788 -49.21 17.53 15.07
CA GLY A 788 -50.35 16.70 14.68
C GLY A 788 -51.10 16.03 15.84
N ILE A 789 -50.68 16.27 17.09
CA ILE A 789 -51.22 15.65 18.30
C ILE A 789 -51.26 16.65 19.47
N THR A 790 -52.33 16.61 20.28
CA THR A 790 -52.40 17.38 21.55
C THR A 790 -52.16 16.43 22.71
N MET A 791 -50.98 16.50 23.29
CA MET A 791 -50.51 15.56 24.31
C MET A 791 -49.44 16.20 25.21
N GLU A 792 -49.30 15.72 26.44
CA GLU A 792 -48.12 15.95 27.26
C GLU A 792 -47.64 14.61 27.84
N ALA A 793 -46.32 14.43 27.90
CA ALA A 793 -45.67 13.27 28.49
C ALA A 793 -44.66 13.74 29.53
N ALA A 794 -44.63 13.13 30.70
CA ALA A 794 -43.71 13.53 31.76
C ALA A 794 -43.39 12.42 32.75
N LEU A 795 -42.25 12.60 33.42
CA LEU A 795 -41.80 11.78 34.54
C LEU A 795 -42.17 12.44 35.88
N TYR A 796 -42.56 11.64 36.86
CA TYR A 796 -42.93 12.11 38.20
C TYR A 796 -42.34 11.22 39.29
N GLN A 797 -41.62 11.80 40.25
CA GLN A 797 -41.05 11.07 41.38
C GLN A 797 -42.10 10.83 42.48
N SER A 798 -42.78 9.70 42.43
CA SER A 798 -43.92 9.40 43.31
C SER A 798 -43.47 8.80 44.65
N THR A 799 -43.86 9.47 45.73
CA THR A 799 -43.64 9.00 47.11
C THR A 799 -44.88 8.36 47.73
N ILE A 800 -46.07 8.63 47.19
CA ILE A 800 -47.34 8.08 47.68
C ILE A 800 -47.58 6.66 47.14
N THR A 801 -47.97 5.77 48.04
CA THR A 801 -48.47 4.42 47.72
C THR A 801 -49.90 4.32 48.18
N ASP A 802 -50.79 3.94 47.28
CA ASP A 802 -52.18 3.65 47.57
C ASP A 802 -52.42 2.14 47.71
N HIS A 803 -53.50 1.81 48.40
CA HIS A 803 -53.91 0.44 48.70
C HIS A 803 -55.43 0.40 48.88
N LYS A 804 -55.96 -0.81 48.96
CA LYS A 804 -57.38 -1.08 49.23
C LYS A 804 -57.98 -0.08 50.26
N LYS A 805 -58.98 0.68 49.80
CA LYS A 805 -59.78 1.67 50.56
C LYS A 805 -59.06 2.94 51.04
N SER A 806 -57.83 3.24 50.61
CA SER A 806 -57.10 4.46 51.03
C SER A 806 -57.37 5.67 50.12
N TRP A 807 -57.31 5.49 48.79
CA TRP A 807 -57.55 6.52 47.75
C TRP A 807 -56.55 7.69 47.74
N SER A 808 -55.31 7.42 48.13
CA SER A 808 -54.22 8.39 48.22
C SER A 808 -53.53 8.57 46.87
N ALA A 809 -53.40 9.81 46.39
CA ALA A 809 -52.78 10.10 45.11
C ALA A 809 -52.09 11.47 45.12
N GLU A 810 -51.10 11.62 44.25
CA GLU A 810 -50.39 12.87 43.97
C GLU A 810 -51.22 13.75 43.03
N SER A 811 -51.11 15.07 43.15
CA SER A 811 -51.77 16.02 42.24
C SER A 811 -50.83 16.46 41.14
N VAL A 812 -51.28 16.40 39.89
CA VAL A 812 -50.56 16.94 38.73
C VAL A 812 -51.47 17.89 37.97
N SER A 813 -50.97 19.09 37.66
CA SER A 813 -51.65 20.06 36.80
C SER A 813 -51.27 19.81 35.35
N LEU A 814 -52.25 19.89 34.46
CA LEU A 814 -52.03 19.71 33.02
C LEU A 814 -51.42 20.97 32.41
N LEU A 815 -50.46 20.81 31.50
CA LEU A 815 -49.78 21.90 30.79
C LEU A 815 -50.51 22.28 29.51
N ASN A 816 -51.14 21.30 28.86
CA ASN A 816 -51.98 21.48 27.69
C ASN A 816 -53.45 21.77 28.06
N THR A 817 -54.21 22.25 27.07
CA THR A 817 -55.66 22.45 27.19
C THR A 817 -56.42 21.30 26.53
N TYR A 818 -57.12 20.50 27.33
CA TYR A 818 -57.88 19.35 26.87
C TYR A 818 -59.41 19.58 26.92
N THR A 819 -60.15 18.93 26.03
CA THR A 819 -61.62 18.82 26.10
C THR A 819 -62.03 17.49 26.72
N SER A 820 -61.35 16.40 26.38
CA SER A 820 -61.61 15.05 26.88
C SER A 820 -60.28 14.29 27.02
N PRO A 821 -59.53 14.54 28.11
CA PRO A 821 -58.22 13.92 28.30
C PRO A 821 -58.32 12.43 28.65
N VAL A 822 -57.37 11.66 28.16
CA VAL A 822 -57.12 10.25 28.51
C VAL A 822 -55.72 10.13 29.09
N VAL A 823 -55.56 9.40 30.19
CA VAL A 823 -54.29 9.31 30.93
C VAL A 823 -53.73 7.90 30.91
N PHE A 824 -52.56 7.74 30.30
CA PHE A 824 -51.78 6.51 30.30
C PHE A 824 -50.60 6.67 31.26
N GLY A 825 -50.17 5.57 31.88
CA GLY A 825 -49.00 5.66 32.75
C GLY A 825 -48.51 4.32 33.24
N GLN A 826 -47.32 4.36 33.82
CA GLN A 826 -46.52 3.20 34.17
C GLN A 826 -45.61 3.53 35.35
N VAL A 827 -45.38 2.55 36.23
CA VAL A 827 -44.26 2.63 37.18
C VAL A 827 -42.99 2.27 36.40
N MET A 828 -42.14 3.27 36.18
CA MET A 828 -40.98 3.23 35.28
C MET A 828 -39.65 2.91 35.98
N SER A 829 -39.69 2.68 37.29
CA SER A 829 -38.55 2.19 38.05
C SER A 829 -38.92 0.98 38.90
N ALA A 830 -37.89 0.28 39.35
CA ALA A 830 -38.00 -0.84 40.27
C ALA A 830 -37.09 -0.67 41.48
N ASN A 831 -37.23 0.48 42.15
CA ASN A 831 -36.52 0.78 43.38
C ASN A 831 -37.03 -0.07 44.56
N ASP A 832 -38.32 -0.43 44.54
CA ASP A 832 -38.92 -1.43 45.43
C ASP A 832 -38.96 -2.80 44.74
N SER A 833 -38.52 -3.85 45.43
CA SER A 833 -38.58 -5.21 44.91
C SER A 833 -40.02 -5.75 44.83
N ASN A 834 -40.94 -5.24 45.65
CA ASN A 834 -42.33 -5.64 45.60
C ASN A 834 -43.03 -4.94 44.42
N TRP A 835 -44.10 -5.55 43.88
CA TRP A 835 -44.83 -5.06 42.71
C TRP A 835 -45.76 -3.89 43.02
N SER A 836 -45.86 -2.89 42.15
CA SER A 836 -46.92 -1.87 42.23
C SER A 836 -47.33 -1.47 40.82
N VAL A 837 -48.58 -1.04 40.66
CA VAL A 837 -49.11 -0.62 39.36
C VAL A 837 -49.33 0.89 39.34
N PHE A 838 -49.22 1.48 38.16
CA PHE A 838 -49.66 2.86 37.97
C PHE A 838 -51.17 2.91 38.09
N TRP A 839 -51.67 3.96 38.70
CA TRP A 839 -53.09 4.25 38.68
C TRP A 839 -53.32 5.75 38.58
N SER A 840 -54.46 6.10 37.99
CA SER A 840 -54.88 7.48 37.85
C SER A 840 -56.36 7.66 38.19
N ARG A 841 -56.74 8.88 38.55
CA ARG A 841 -58.13 9.30 38.76
C ARG A 841 -58.29 10.82 38.62
N GLY A 842 -59.53 11.27 38.60
CA GLY A 842 -59.93 12.65 38.79
C GLY A 842 -60.05 13.03 40.28
N ALA A 843 -60.92 14.00 40.56
CA ALA A 843 -61.11 14.52 41.92
C ALA A 843 -61.59 13.44 42.91
N SER A 844 -62.33 12.44 42.44
CA SER A 844 -62.74 11.24 43.17
C SER A 844 -62.27 9.97 42.46
N ARG A 845 -62.21 8.84 43.16
CA ARG A 845 -61.71 7.56 42.61
C ARG A 845 -62.50 7.04 41.41
N ASP A 846 -63.81 7.27 41.41
CA ASP A 846 -64.80 6.89 40.41
C ASP A 846 -64.92 7.92 39.27
N GLN A 847 -63.95 8.82 39.16
CA GLN A 847 -63.92 9.85 38.12
C GLN A 847 -62.61 9.74 37.35
N VAL A 848 -62.68 9.93 36.03
CA VAL A 848 -61.52 10.07 35.17
C VAL A 848 -60.87 11.46 35.32
N ALA A 849 -59.72 11.65 34.69
CA ALA A 849 -59.00 12.92 34.59
C ALA A 849 -59.92 14.11 34.26
N SER A 850 -59.66 15.27 34.89
CA SER A 850 -60.33 16.51 34.56
C SER A 850 -59.57 17.24 33.44
N THR A 851 -60.15 18.29 32.86
CA THR A 851 -59.48 19.11 31.83
C THR A 851 -58.36 20.00 32.39
N ALA A 852 -58.11 19.98 33.72
CA ALA A 852 -57.17 20.87 34.38
C ALA A 852 -56.17 20.15 35.29
N ASP A 853 -56.56 19.01 35.85
CA ASP A 853 -55.73 18.24 36.76
C ASP A 853 -56.01 16.74 36.70
N ILE A 854 -54.99 15.98 37.07
CA ILE A 854 -55.06 14.53 37.26
C ILE A 854 -54.50 14.17 38.63
N ARG A 855 -54.93 13.02 39.13
CA ARG A 855 -54.33 12.41 40.31
C ARG A 855 -53.68 11.11 39.90
N ILE A 856 -52.42 10.93 40.26
CA ILE A 856 -51.62 9.74 39.90
C ILE A 856 -50.96 9.13 41.12
N GLY A 857 -50.59 7.86 41.04
CA GLY A 857 -49.83 7.21 42.09
C GLY A 857 -49.51 5.76 41.77
N LYS A 858 -48.99 5.08 42.79
CA LYS A 858 -48.77 3.63 42.80
C LYS A 858 -49.91 2.97 43.56
N HIS A 859 -50.47 1.87 43.07
CA HIS A 859 -51.45 1.07 43.80
C HIS A 859 -50.88 -0.34 44.04
N VAL A 860 -51.10 -0.90 45.23
CA VAL A 860 -50.61 -2.25 45.62
C VAL A 860 -51.73 -3.25 45.90
N GLY A 861 -52.97 -2.89 45.54
CA GLY A 861 -54.13 -3.76 45.68
C GLY A 861 -54.42 -4.07 47.15
N GLU A 862 -54.57 -5.36 47.44
CA GLU A 862 -54.81 -5.93 48.76
C GLU A 862 -53.53 -6.37 49.49
N ASP A 863 -52.34 -6.02 48.97
CA ASP A 863 -51.07 -6.33 49.63
C ASP A 863 -51.06 -5.81 51.07
N SER A 864 -50.59 -6.65 52.00
CA SER A 864 -50.44 -6.29 53.41
C SER A 864 -49.38 -5.20 53.66
N LEU A 865 -48.44 -4.99 52.74
CA LEU A 865 -47.43 -3.94 52.79
C LEU A 865 -47.87 -2.70 51.99
N HIS A 866 -48.50 -1.75 52.68
CA HIS A 866 -49.13 -0.56 52.08
C HIS A 866 -48.16 0.56 51.68
N THR A 867 -46.85 0.35 51.71
CA THR A 867 -45.85 1.40 51.47
C THR A 867 -44.78 0.90 50.54
N ARG A 868 -44.50 1.64 49.47
CA ARG A 868 -43.36 1.44 48.57
C ARG A 868 -42.40 2.60 48.65
N VAL A 869 -41.12 2.32 48.39
CA VAL A 869 -40.12 3.38 48.25
C VAL A 869 -40.46 4.30 47.08
N GLN A 870 -39.77 5.45 46.97
CA GLN A 870 -39.96 6.37 45.86
C GLN A 870 -39.70 5.65 44.53
N GLU A 871 -40.62 5.79 43.58
CA GLU A 871 -40.47 5.28 42.21
C GLU A 871 -40.74 6.42 41.24
N THR A 872 -40.16 6.32 40.05
CA THR A 872 -40.47 7.17 38.90
C THR A 872 -41.74 6.65 38.24
N LEU A 873 -42.74 7.51 38.09
CA LEU A 873 -43.92 7.28 37.26
C LEU A 873 -43.72 7.97 35.93
N GLY A 874 -43.98 7.28 34.82
CA GLY A 874 -44.22 7.92 33.54
C GLY A 874 -45.73 8.10 33.36
N TYR A 875 -46.16 9.27 32.91
CA TYR A 875 -47.54 9.49 32.51
C TYR A 875 -47.63 10.28 31.22
N ILE A 876 -48.68 9.97 30.45
CA ILE A 876 -49.00 10.60 29.18
C ILE A 876 -50.47 11.02 29.24
N VAL A 877 -50.76 12.28 28.96
CA VAL A 877 -52.11 12.81 28.85
C VAL A 877 -52.34 13.22 27.41
N ILE A 878 -53.43 12.75 26.82
CA ILE A 878 -53.73 12.97 25.40
C ILE A 878 -55.21 13.29 25.21
N GLU A 879 -55.52 14.17 24.25
CA GLU A 879 -56.89 14.43 23.83
C GLU A 879 -57.51 13.19 23.15
N SER A 880 -58.68 12.75 23.62
CA SER A 880 -59.41 11.63 23.02
C SER A 880 -59.77 11.92 21.55
N GLY A 881 -59.63 10.93 20.67
CA GLY A 881 -59.93 11.09 19.25
C GLY A 881 -59.19 10.11 18.35
N SER A 882 -59.01 10.52 17.10
CA SER A 882 -58.22 9.79 16.10
C SER A 882 -57.38 10.78 15.29
N GLY A 883 -56.19 10.38 14.89
CA GLY A 883 -55.26 11.23 14.13
C GLY A 883 -54.11 10.43 13.55
N SER A 884 -53.11 11.14 13.03
CA SER A 884 -51.85 10.55 12.56
C SER A 884 -50.68 11.29 13.22
N VAL A 885 -49.69 10.55 13.70
CA VAL A 885 -48.45 11.06 14.30
C VAL A 885 -47.29 10.21 13.81
N ASN A 886 -46.18 10.82 13.38
CA ASN A 886 -45.02 10.14 12.78
C ASN A 886 -45.40 9.12 11.68
N GLY A 887 -46.38 9.50 10.82
CA GLY A 887 -46.90 8.63 9.75
C GLY A 887 -47.78 7.45 10.21
N ARG A 888 -48.11 7.34 11.51
CA ARG A 888 -48.95 6.26 12.08
C ARG A 888 -50.33 6.78 12.48
N ASP A 889 -51.36 6.13 11.95
CA ASP A 889 -52.75 6.39 12.36
C ASP A 889 -53.00 5.82 13.76
N TYR A 890 -53.73 6.57 14.59
CA TYR A 890 -54.09 6.14 15.93
C TYR A 890 -55.55 6.44 16.28
N VAL A 891 -56.07 5.67 17.24
CA VAL A 891 -57.35 5.92 17.92
C VAL A 891 -57.12 5.84 19.41
N VAL A 892 -57.57 6.86 20.13
CA VAL A 892 -57.44 6.96 21.60
C VAL A 892 -58.77 7.36 22.22
N GLY A 893 -59.14 6.69 23.31
CA GLY A 893 -60.42 6.94 23.96
C GLY A 893 -60.55 6.34 25.35
N LEU A 894 -61.64 6.73 26.01
CA LEU A 894 -62.09 6.13 27.27
C LEU A 894 -63.19 5.12 26.97
N GLY A 895 -63.05 3.90 27.49
CA GLY A 895 -64.09 2.89 27.45
C GLY A 895 -65.29 3.25 28.35
N ASP A 896 -66.42 2.60 28.11
CA ASP A 896 -67.57 2.59 29.01
C ASP A 896 -67.19 2.05 30.39
N ASP A 897 -67.76 2.63 31.44
CA ASP A 897 -67.64 2.17 32.83
C ASP A 897 -68.41 0.84 33.04
N SER A 898 -67.77 -0.25 32.63
CA SER A 898 -68.41 -1.57 32.54
C SER A 898 -67.45 -2.75 32.59
N VAL A 899 -66.14 -2.50 32.48
CA VAL A 899 -65.09 -3.53 32.49
C VAL A 899 -65.04 -4.15 33.88
N LYS A 900 -64.83 -5.46 33.99
CA LYS A 900 -64.71 -6.13 35.28
C LYS A 900 -63.49 -7.03 35.33
N GLY A 901 -63.34 -7.68 36.48
CA GLY A 901 -62.23 -8.59 36.77
C GLY A 901 -62.08 -9.70 35.74
N PHE A 902 -60.88 -10.24 35.68
CA PHE A 902 -60.44 -11.25 34.75
C PHE A 902 -61.37 -12.48 34.74
N ASP A 903 -61.86 -12.89 35.92
CA ASP A 903 -62.76 -14.04 36.10
C ASP A 903 -64.22 -13.73 35.71
N ASN A 904 -64.60 -12.45 35.58
CA ASN A 904 -65.95 -12.06 35.13
C ASN A 904 -66.14 -12.21 33.62
N GLY A 905 -65.07 -12.13 32.84
CA GLY A 905 -65.09 -12.29 31.40
C GLY A 905 -64.23 -11.26 30.68
N LYS A 906 -64.43 -11.17 29.37
CA LYS A 906 -63.71 -10.26 28.47
C LYS A 906 -64.66 -9.23 27.86
N TYR A 907 -64.19 -8.00 27.70
CA TYR A 907 -64.98 -6.85 27.31
C TYR A 907 -64.48 -6.30 25.98
N ASN A 908 -65.38 -6.18 25.01
CA ASN A 908 -65.04 -5.83 23.63
C ASN A 908 -65.41 -4.37 23.34
N TYR A 909 -64.43 -3.57 22.94
CA TYR A 909 -64.62 -2.17 22.52
C TYR A 909 -64.38 -2.05 21.03
N ALA A 910 -65.38 -1.49 20.33
CA ALA A 910 -65.27 -1.27 18.89
C ALA A 910 -64.30 -0.13 18.58
N LEU A 911 -63.40 -0.37 17.63
CA LEU A 911 -62.53 0.63 17.04
C LEU A 911 -63.15 1.10 15.71
N ASN A 912 -63.03 2.40 15.42
CA ASN A 912 -63.38 2.95 14.12
C ASN A 912 -62.15 3.65 13.54
N GLY A 913 -61.77 3.31 12.31
CA GLY A 913 -60.80 4.11 11.54
C GLY A 913 -59.40 3.53 11.36
N LEU A 914 -59.09 2.33 11.87
CA LEU A 914 -57.80 1.66 11.63
C LEU A 914 -57.97 0.45 10.71
N ALA A 915 -57.14 0.33 9.69
CA ALA A 915 -57.12 -0.77 8.74
C ALA A 915 -56.36 -2.00 9.26
N SER A 916 -55.24 -1.79 9.98
CA SER A 916 -54.36 -2.87 10.47
C SER A 916 -53.70 -2.53 11.81
N PRO A 917 -54.46 -2.49 12.92
CA PRO A 917 -53.91 -2.11 14.22
C PRO A 917 -52.82 -3.09 14.69
N ALA A 918 -51.69 -2.53 15.12
CA ALA A 918 -50.49 -3.26 15.52
C ALA A 918 -50.25 -3.22 17.04
N THR A 919 -50.35 -2.04 17.66
CA THR A 919 -50.00 -1.84 19.08
C THR A 919 -51.19 -1.32 19.88
N THR A 920 -51.30 -1.71 21.15
CA THR A 920 -52.40 -1.28 22.04
C THR A 920 -51.88 -1.02 23.44
N ILE A 921 -52.13 0.17 23.95
CA ILE A 921 -51.82 0.58 25.31
C ILE A 921 -53.12 0.79 26.08
N LEU A 922 -53.20 0.22 27.28
CA LEU A 922 -54.32 0.29 28.19
C LEU A 922 -53.89 0.89 29.52
N THR A 923 -54.86 1.48 30.23
CA THR A 923 -54.62 2.11 31.54
C THR A 923 -55.90 2.11 32.35
N GLN A 924 -55.78 2.00 33.67
CA GLN A 924 -56.91 2.19 34.57
C GLN A 924 -57.19 3.70 34.72
N ALA A 925 -58.37 4.13 34.27
CA ALA A 925 -58.72 5.56 34.19
C ALA A 925 -59.60 6.04 35.35
N ALA A 926 -60.45 5.17 35.91
CA ALA A 926 -61.24 5.41 37.11
C ALA A 926 -61.55 4.08 37.80
N MET A 927 -61.80 4.13 39.12
CA MET A 927 -62.03 2.94 39.94
C MET A 927 -63.33 2.93 40.77
N ASP A 928 -64.30 2.06 40.46
CA ASP A 928 -65.49 1.86 41.31
C ASP A 928 -65.24 0.84 42.43
N GLY A 929 -64.45 -0.20 42.16
CA GLY A 929 -64.10 -1.24 43.12
C GLY A 929 -63.13 -0.72 44.17
N VAL A 930 -63.09 -1.36 45.33
CA VAL A 930 -62.31 -0.87 46.47
C VAL A 930 -60.99 -1.61 46.69
N ASP A 931 -60.76 -2.66 45.93
CA ASP A 931 -59.72 -3.66 46.17
C ASP A 931 -58.46 -3.39 45.33
N GLY A 932 -58.58 -2.63 44.23
CA GLY A 932 -57.47 -2.26 43.36
C GLY A 932 -57.35 -3.18 42.16
N SER A 933 -57.06 -2.62 40.99
CA SER A 933 -56.96 -3.39 39.75
C SER A 933 -56.05 -2.70 38.74
N TRP A 934 -55.67 -3.43 37.69
CA TRP A 934 -54.93 -2.91 36.53
C TRP A 934 -55.53 -3.43 35.22
N ALA A 935 -55.43 -2.64 34.15
CA ALA A 935 -55.98 -3.03 32.85
C ALA A 935 -55.07 -4.06 32.13
N VAL A 936 -55.68 -5.05 31.48
CA VAL A 936 -54.98 -6.08 30.69
C VAL A 936 -55.69 -6.35 29.38
N LEU A 937 -54.92 -6.67 28.33
CA LEU A 937 -55.45 -7.07 27.03
C LEU A 937 -55.76 -8.59 27.06
N ARG A 938 -56.87 -9.05 26.47
CA ARG A 938 -57.36 -10.45 26.58
C ARG A 938 -57.31 -11.25 25.29
N ASP A 939 -57.19 -10.59 24.14
CA ASP A 939 -57.02 -11.19 22.82
C ASP A 939 -56.22 -10.21 21.95
N SER A 940 -55.63 -10.68 20.84
CA SER A 940 -54.99 -9.79 19.87
C SER A 940 -55.97 -8.75 19.33
N THR A 941 -55.50 -7.51 19.18
CA THR A 941 -56.28 -6.42 18.61
C THR A 941 -56.70 -6.73 17.17
N THR A 942 -57.95 -6.42 16.83
CA THR A 942 -58.49 -6.58 15.47
C THR A 942 -58.77 -5.21 14.88
N ALA A 943 -58.84 -5.11 13.54
CA ALA A 943 -59.19 -3.88 12.83
C ALA A 943 -60.51 -3.22 13.31
N THR A 944 -61.39 -4.00 13.94
CA THR A 944 -62.71 -3.52 14.37
C THR A 944 -62.87 -3.41 15.88
N ALA A 945 -61.96 -3.97 16.68
CA ALA A 945 -62.14 -4.02 18.14
C ALA A 945 -60.89 -4.42 18.91
N ILE A 946 -60.81 -3.95 20.16
CA ILE A 946 -59.96 -4.49 21.23
C ILE A 946 -60.79 -5.30 22.20
N THR A 947 -60.18 -6.32 22.82
CA THR A 947 -60.78 -7.09 23.90
C THR A 947 -59.91 -7.02 25.14
N LEU A 948 -60.47 -6.56 26.26
CA LEU A 948 -59.74 -6.27 27.49
C LEU A 948 -60.50 -6.73 28.74
N SER A 949 -59.83 -6.72 29.88
CA SER A 949 -60.42 -6.83 31.22
C SER A 949 -59.60 -5.99 32.20
N VAL A 950 -60.07 -5.84 33.44
CA VAL A 950 -59.18 -5.47 34.55
C VAL A 950 -58.77 -6.74 35.28
N ASP A 951 -57.60 -6.72 35.88
CA ASP A 951 -57.10 -7.78 36.72
C ASP A 951 -56.83 -7.28 38.13
N GLU A 952 -56.85 -8.19 39.10
CA GLU A 952 -56.61 -7.91 40.51
C GLU A 952 -55.69 -8.97 41.13
N ASP A 953 -55.15 -8.64 42.30
CA ASP A 953 -54.29 -9.58 43.03
C ASP A 953 -55.09 -10.72 43.68
N GLN A 954 -54.40 -11.80 44.05
CA GLN A 954 -54.98 -12.94 44.76
C GLN A 954 -54.45 -13.06 46.20
N ILE A 955 -53.96 -11.96 46.79
CA ILE A 955 -53.28 -12.00 48.09
C ILE A 955 -54.28 -12.22 49.22
N SER A 956 -55.46 -11.58 49.17
CA SER A 956 -56.47 -11.69 50.22
C SER A 956 -57.68 -12.56 49.85
N GLN A 957 -57.95 -12.72 48.55
CA GLN A 957 -59.01 -13.57 48.01
C GLN A 957 -58.52 -14.41 46.82
N ALA A 958 -59.10 -15.60 46.65
CA ALA A 958 -58.63 -16.57 45.64
C ALA A 958 -59.17 -16.31 44.22
N GLU A 959 -60.07 -15.34 44.07
CA GLU A 959 -60.82 -15.06 42.85
C GLU A 959 -60.42 -13.69 42.30
N ARG A 960 -60.50 -13.51 40.99
CA ARG A 960 -60.11 -12.28 40.27
C ARG A 960 -61.33 -11.60 39.63
N SER A 961 -62.47 -11.63 40.32
CA SER A 961 -63.70 -10.93 39.95
C SER A 961 -63.77 -9.55 40.59
N HIS A 962 -63.86 -8.54 39.74
CA HIS A 962 -63.93 -7.14 40.17
C HIS A 962 -65.30 -6.54 39.82
N THR A 963 -65.64 -5.39 40.41
CA THR A 963 -66.81 -4.62 39.97
C THR A 963 -66.51 -3.88 38.65
N THR A 964 -67.48 -3.11 38.15
CA THR A 964 -67.31 -2.25 36.97
C THR A 964 -66.15 -1.28 37.14
N GLU A 965 -65.41 -1.07 36.07
CA GLU A 965 -64.25 -0.23 36.01
C GLU A 965 -64.17 0.47 34.66
N GLN A 966 -63.46 1.61 34.63
CA GLN A 966 -63.25 2.39 33.43
C GLN A 966 -61.78 2.34 32.97
N VAL A 967 -61.59 1.93 31.71
CA VAL A 967 -60.28 1.71 31.10
C VAL A 967 -60.08 2.66 29.92
N GLY A 968 -58.93 3.34 29.89
CA GLY A 968 -58.47 4.09 28.72
C GLY A 968 -57.73 3.18 27.73
N TYR A 969 -57.87 3.44 26.44
CA TYR A 969 -57.19 2.69 25.38
C TYR A 969 -56.59 3.61 24.33
N TRP A 970 -55.43 3.22 23.81
CA TRP A 970 -54.77 3.84 22.69
C TRP A 970 -54.25 2.78 21.74
N VAL A 971 -54.72 2.80 20.50
CA VAL A 971 -54.42 1.80 19.46
C VAL A 971 -53.74 2.47 18.28
N PHE A 972 -52.66 1.88 17.80
CA PHE A 972 -51.85 2.35 16.67
C PHE A 972 -51.91 1.38 15.51
N GLN A 973 -51.78 1.92 14.31
CA GLN A 973 -51.56 1.18 13.07
C GLN A 973 -50.08 1.17 12.67
#